data_AF-A0A2H1FM63-F1
#
_entry.id   AF-A0A2H1FM63-F1
#
_cell.length_a   1.000
_cell.length_b   1.000
_cell.length_c   1.000
_cell.angle_alpha   90.00
_cell.angle_beta   90.00
_cell.angle_gamma   90.00
#
_symmetry.space_group_name_H-M   'P 1'
#
loop_
_entity.id
_entity.type
_entity.pdbx_description
1 polymer ?
#
loop_
_entity_poly.entity_id
_entity_poly.type
_entity_poly.pdbx_seq_one_letter_code
_entity_poly.pdbx_strand_id
1 'polypeptide(L)'
;MLSTFPSNASPTTLPRSDLVIPAVLFLDSILVDLNPLSASWVYPHGLLIRAAAWTILGGVLTIKVGVQGLLDVENAKRRTAWLVAGLLVLAQVCERSVEDHGGREILLAQALLPALIWLSFGGDAISDESAMIIPLEHDSSRATSPTKQKQIVERTAPRGSSPPRLSSVKLAIITAAASVAVHTSSGDKSLSALALSYGVIQALAFRIFEGVRNRTSQRGREGSEGGQSTEAWSDNTLLIMIRDVAAAATLFATTAAFMLESMKFGSLQHHGRFSDFGIGVRSVGMSWGTMILQAIMCGLQLVVVFRHGAFIASFVPLAAAVCSQLLLSFSPSRLWFSGICLLSLFDERSAFAGSRMKFRFSRILGLVALLSFAVLAIYRLRQPLTVQNTPLVVPVSGLNATLPETPLDPLQYGESHVHPIKSLVQDAQASWQKKLESQSKTLAEAVREYQRRYGIPPPPHFDKWYAFAKSKDVQLIDEYDTIYHSLLPFWALSPATIRARTREALGFADNNLMGLLIRNGAVVHVEGGQDWLQEAAAGMMAPFLNYLPDMDLAFNTHDEPRVVVPHDELARLIQLALETNMPKIAAQPSLKNAYSRRAADLGPGKRIGEVKTTRFNVFSHQATWIPSRMSCSPDSPARALEESLEHDNLTAYALGDLGFVYNQTAFSDICNSPSFGKSHGFFDRPNAFSVVHDLFPIFSQSKMSSFQDIVFPSPWYWFGKVKYDGDKDKPWTAKENRLWWRGSTTGGFSRAGGWKRQHRQNFVRRVNALGEAKILMNSNAAATDENPESKWITKTVSRQDFKEIIDVHFTHVGQCDPGDCDAQREFFDLAPPADQQDAWNYKYLLDLDGNAFSGRFYAFLMSHSLTFKMAVFREWHEEWIKPWVHYIPLSLRADEALEAVRFFDAEEEGRPLAIAVAEQGREWAGRALRNEDFEVWFFRLLLEYGRLVDDNRYEIGFSGA
;
A
#
# COMPACT_ATOMS: atom_id res chain seq x y z
N MET A 1 -35.39 -29.55 49.00
CA MET A 1 -36.67 -28.81 48.88
C MET A 1 -36.62 -28.15 47.50
N LEU A 2 -37.23 -28.68 46.45
CA LEU A 2 -38.70 -28.76 46.18
C LEU A 2 -39.35 -27.37 46.25
N SER A 3 -40.12 -26.86 45.28
CA SER A 3 -40.42 -27.27 43.89
C SER A 3 -41.37 -26.22 43.26
N THR A 4 -41.28 -25.93 41.95
CA THR A 4 -42.43 -25.91 40.97
C THR A 4 -42.00 -25.50 39.54
N PHE A 5 -42.60 -26.12 38.53
CA PHE A 5 -42.61 -25.79 37.08
C PHE A 5 -43.85 -24.89 36.74
N PRO A 6 -44.14 -24.39 35.50
CA PRO A 6 -43.60 -24.75 34.17
C PRO A 6 -43.36 -23.58 33.14
N SER A 7 -43.16 -23.99 31.87
CA SER A 7 -43.34 -23.26 30.58
C SER A 7 -42.25 -22.33 30.03
N ASN A 8 -41.31 -22.89 29.24
CA ASN A 8 -41.28 -22.72 27.77
C ASN A 8 -40.07 -23.47 27.17
N ALA A 9 -40.30 -24.26 26.12
CA ALA A 9 -39.27 -24.98 25.39
C ALA A 9 -39.02 -24.36 24.01
N SER A 10 -37.77 -24.16 23.65
CA SER A 10 -37.32 -24.13 22.25
C SER A 10 -36.00 -24.92 22.16
N PRO A 11 -35.97 -26.06 21.46
CA PRO A 11 -34.76 -26.86 21.35
C PRO A 11 -33.77 -26.24 20.36
N THR A 12 -32.50 -26.36 20.73
CA THR A 12 -31.32 -26.14 19.90
C THR A 12 -31.52 -26.54 18.43
N THR A 13 -31.50 -25.56 17.51
CA THR A 13 -31.41 -25.85 16.08
C THR A 13 -29.99 -26.28 15.75
N LEU A 14 -29.81 -27.56 15.37
CA LEU A 14 -28.65 -27.97 14.60
C LEU A 14 -28.54 -27.11 13.32
N PRO A 15 -27.33 -26.89 12.79
CA PRO A 15 -27.16 -26.15 11.54
C PRO A 15 -27.96 -26.80 10.41
N ARG A 16 -28.76 -26.00 9.70
CA ARG A 16 -29.66 -26.44 8.60
C ARG A 16 -28.95 -27.00 7.36
N SER A 17 -27.63 -27.23 7.39
CA SER A 17 -26.85 -27.83 6.31
C SER A 17 -27.14 -29.31 6.11
N ASP A 18 -27.34 -30.05 7.21
CA ASP A 18 -27.17 -31.51 7.18
C ASP A 18 -28.44 -32.26 6.71
N LEU A 19 -29.53 -31.52 6.52
CA LEU A 19 -30.80 -32.00 5.94
C LEU A 19 -30.90 -31.80 4.42
N VAL A 20 -29.94 -31.11 3.78
CA VAL A 20 -29.98 -30.84 2.34
C VAL A 20 -29.73 -32.11 1.52
N ILE A 21 -28.74 -32.92 1.92
CA ILE A 21 -28.32 -34.11 1.15
C ILE A 21 -29.41 -35.21 1.16
N PRO A 22 -30.05 -35.57 2.30
CA PRO A 22 -31.13 -36.56 2.29
C PRO A 22 -32.38 -36.07 1.53
N ALA A 23 -32.71 -34.77 1.63
CA ALA A 23 -33.86 -34.20 0.93
C ALA A 23 -33.67 -34.16 -0.60
N VAL A 24 -32.44 -33.93 -1.08
CA VAL A 24 -32.08 -33.99 -2.50
C VAL A 24 -32.24 -35.41 -3.04
N LEU A 25 -31.75 -36.42 -2.31
CA LEU A 25 -31.88 -37.83 -2.73
C LEU A 25 -33.33 -38.32 -2.73
N PHE A 26 -34.15 -37.90 -1.76
CA PHE A 26 -35.56 -38.29 -1.67
C PHE A 26 -36.45 -37.64 -2.76
N LEU A 27 -36.07 -36.45 -3.27
CA LEU A 27 -36.76 -35.78 -4.37
C LEU A 27 -36.39 -36.35 -5.75
N ASP A 28 -35.17 -36.86 -5.93
CA ASP A 28 -34.77 -37.53 -7.19
C ASP A 28 -35.62 -38.79 -7.44
N SER A 29 -35.91 -39.58 -6.39
CA SER A 29 -36.86 -40.71 -6.48
C SER A 29 -38.27 -40.30 -6.90
N ILE A 30 -38.79 -39.15 -6.45
CA ILE A 30 -40.15 -38.70 -6.78
C ILE A 30 -40.24 -38.18 -8.23
N LEU A 31 -39.16 -37.55 -8.74
CA LEU A 31 -39.10 -37.03 -10.11
C LEU A 31 -38.86 -38.12 -11.17
N VAL A 32 -38.40 -39.30 -10.77
CA VAL A 32 -38.28 -40.48 -11.65
C VAL A 32 -39.64 -41.15 -11.91
N ASP A 33 -40.53 -41.22 -10.91
CA ASP A 33 -41.79 -41.96 -11.00
C ASP A 33 -42.97 -41.18 -11.62
N LEU A 34 -42.89 -39.85 -11.76
CA LEU A 34 -43.98 -39.00 -12.29
C LEU A 34 -44.06 -38.94 -13.83
N ASN A 35 -43.81 -40.06 -14.53
CA ASN A 35 -43.88 -40.08 -16.00
C ASN A 35 -44.60 -41.29 -16.61
N PRO A 36 -45.95 -41.24 -16.66
CA PRO A 36 -46.71 -41.90 -17.70
C PRO A 36 -47.54 -40.88 -18.49
N LEU A 37 -47.00 -40.31 -19.59
CA LEU A 37 -47.73 -40.06 -20.85
C LEU A 37 -46.87 -39.32 -21.91
N SER A 38 -46.92 -39.84 -23.16
CA SER A 38 -46.38 -39.26 -24.41
C SER A 38 -44.85 -39.18 -24.61
N ALA A 39 -44.29 -40.24 -25.19
CA ALA A 39 -42.86 -40.41 -25.47
C ALA A 39 -42.32 -39.68 -26.74
N SER A 40 -43.03 -38.68 -27.29
CA SER A 40 -42.68 -38.05 -28.57
C SER A 40 -42.07 -36.64 -28.48
N TRP A 41 -42.02 -36.01 -27.30
CA TRP A 41 -41.50 -34.64 -27.12
C TRP A 41 -40.32 -34.51 -26.14
N VAL A 42 -40.02 -35.53 -25.34
CA VAL A 42 -39.08 -35.42 -24.20
C VAL A 42 -37.65 -35.88 -24.52
N TYR A 43 -37.48 -36.80 -25.47
CA TYR A 43 -36.15 -37.36 -25.82
C TYR A 43 -35.11 -36.33 -26.33
N PRO A 44 -35.46 -35.29 -27.12
CA PRO A 44 -34.47 -34.32 -27.59
C PRO A 44 -34.00 -33.30 -26.54
N HIS A 45 -34.78 -33.09 -25.46
CA HIS A 45 -34.58 -31.95 -24.55
C HIS A 45 -34.43 -32.33 -23.08
N GLY A 46 -34.28 -33.61 -22.75
CA GLY A 46 -34.13 -34.08 -21.36
C GLY A 46 -32.99 -33.40 -20.58
N LEU A 47 -31.89 -33.03 -21.25
CA LEU A 47 -30.78 -32.29 -20.63
C LEU A 47 -31.17 -30.83 -20.32
N LEU A 48 -31.82 -30.15 -21.27
CA LEU A 48 -32.26 -28.75 -21.15
C LEU A 48 -33.36 -28.59 -20.09
N ILE A 49 -34.33 -29.51 -20.07
CA ILE A 49 -35.44 -29.54 -19.10
C ILE A 49 -34.90 -29.76 -17.68
N ARG A 50 -33.93 -30.68 -17.50
CA ARG A 50 -33.28 -30.91 -16.19
C ARG A 50 -32.43 -29.73 -15.75
N ALA A 51 -31.65 -29.12 -16.66
CA ALA A 51 -30.88 -27.91 -16.35
C ALA A 51 -31.79 -26.74 -15.93
N ALA A 52 -32.92 -26.54 -16.62
CA ALA A 52 -33.92 -25.54 -16.24
C ALA A 52 -34.56 -25.84 -14.87
N ALA A 53 -34.93 -27.09 -14.60
CA ALA A 53 -35.51 -27.50 -13.32
C ALA A 53 -34.56 -27.25 -12.14
N TRP A 54 -33.27 -27.62 -12.26
CA TRP A 54 -32.25 -27.34 -11.25
C TRP A 54 -31.95 -25.85 -11.08
N THR A 55 -32.00 -25.07 -12.16
CA THR A 55 -31.84 -23.60 -12.11
C THR A 55 -33.00 -22.94 -11.34
N ILE A 56 -34.24 -23.39 -11.57
CA ILE A 56 -35.42 -22.94 -10.82
C ILE A 56 -35.31 -23.33 -9.35
N LEU A 57 -34.89 -24.57 -9.04
CA LEU A 57 -34.73 -25.03 -7.66
C LEU A 57 -33.63 -24.25 -6.91
N GLY A 58 -32.50 -23.97 -7.57
CA GLY A 58 -31.43 -23.13 -7.05
C GLY A 58 -31.87 -21.68 -6.80
N GLY A 59 -32.66 -21.10 -7.71
CA GLY A 59 -33.30 -19.80 -7.52
C GLY A 59 -34.27 -19.78 -6.33
N VAL A 60 -35.12 -20.81 -6.18
CA VAL A 60 -36.04 -20.93 -5.05
C VAL A 60 -35.30 -21.10 -3.73
N LEU A 61 -34.24 -21.92 -3.66
CA LEU A 61 -33.41 -22.07 -2.45
C LEU A 61 -32.70 -20.76 -2.09
N THR A 62 -32.17 -20.04 -3.08
CA THR A 62 -31.56 -18.71 -2.93
C THR A 62 -32.54 -17.70 -2.33
N ILE A 63 -33.80 -17.70 -2.78
CA ILE A 63 -34.86 -16.84 -2.24
C ILE A 63 -35.27 -17.28 -0.83
N LYS A 64 -35.37 -18.60 -0.56
CA LYS A 64 -35.89 -19.14 0.71
C LYS A 64 -34.91 -19.09 1.88
N VAL A 65 -33.60 -19.01 1.60
CA VAL A 65 -32.54 -18.81 2.61
C VAL A 65 -32.23 -17.33 2.84
N GLY A 66 -32.65 -16.46 1.91
CA GLY A 66 -32.54 -15.00 2.00
C GLY A 66 -31.25 -14.46 1.37
N VAL A 67 -31.38 -13.43 0.54
CA VAL A 67 -30.29 -12.81 -0.24
C VAL A 67 -29.13 -12.33 0.65
N GLN A 68 -29.40 -11.95 1.91
CA GLN A 68 -28.35 -11.58 2.87
C GLN A 68 -27.36 -12.72 3.17
N GLY A 69 -27.77 -13.99 3.14
CA GLY A 69 -26.86 -15.13 3.30
C GLY A 69 -25.89 -15.36 2.14
N LEU A 70 -26.12 -14.70 1.00
CA LEU A 70 -25.23 -14.63 -0.17
C LEU A 70 -24.38 -13.36 -0.18
N LEU A 71 -24.73 -12.35 0.63
CA LEU A 71 -23.96 -11.13 0.84
C LEU A 71 -22.98 -11.23 2.02
N ASP A 72 -23.05 -12.31 2.81
CA ASP A 72 -22.22 -12.53 3.99
C ASP A 72 -20.88 -13.19 3.60
N VAL A 73 -19.82 -12.38 3.56
CA VAL A 73 -18.57 -12.70 2.86
C VAL A 73 -17.63 -13.62 3.67
N GLU A 74 -17.81 -13.80 4.97
CA GLU A 74 -16.76 -14.41 5.81
C GLU A 74 -16.62 -15.94 5.70
N ASN A 75 -17.67 -16.67 5.33
CA ASN A 75 -17.66 -18.14 5.40
C ASN A 75 -17.19 -18.84 4.10
N ALA A 76 -15.86 -18.84 3.87
CA ALA A 76 -15.22 -19.57 2.77
C ALA A 76 -15.62 -21.07 2.73
N LYS A 77 -15.64 -21.76 3.88
CA LYS A 77 -16.01 -23.19 3.98
C LYS A 77 -17.40 -23.50 3.40
N ARG A 78 -18.37 -22.58 3.51
CA ARG A 78 -19.71 -22.73 2.92
C ARG A 78 -19.66 -22.66 1.40
N ARG A 79 -18.88 -21.73 0.84
CA ARG A 79 -18.69 -21.59 -0.61
C ARG A 79 -18.01 -22.82 -1.21
N THR A 80 -16.98 -23.37 -0.55
CA THR A 80 -16.33 -24.62 -0.98
C THR A 80 -17.29 -25.82 -0.95
N ALA A 81 -18.11 -25.95 0.11
CA ALA A 81 -19.09 -27.03 0.22
C ALA A 81 -20.17 -26.99 -0.88
N TRP A 82 -20.71 -25.81 -1.19
CA TRP A 82 -21.67 -25.65 -2.29
C TRP A 82 -21.05 -25.89 -3.67
N LEU A 83 -19.80 -25.47 -3.89
CA LEU A 83 -19.08 -25.72 -5.14
C LEU A 83 -18.82 -27.22 -5.34
N VAL A 84 -18.36 -27.91 -4.30
CA VAL A 84 -18.12 -29.38 -4.31
C VAL A 84 -19.44 -30.14 -4.51
N ALA A 85 -20.53 -29.73 -3.86
CA ALA A 85 -21.85 -30.34 -4.08
C ALA A 85 -22.35 -30.15 -5.52
N GLY A 86 -22.23 -28.93 -6.08
CA GLY A 86 -22.60 -28.66 -7.49
C GLY A 86 -21.77 -29.47 -8.49
N LEU A 87 -20.47 -29.66 -8.23
CA LEU A 87 -19.58 -30.47 -9.06
C LEU A 87 -19.83 -31.98 -8.91
N LEU A 88 -20.22 -32.47 -7.73
CA LEU A 88 -20.65 -33.86 -7.51
C LEU A 88 -21.96 -34.19 -8.24
N VAL A 89 -22.95 -33.28 -8.18
CA VAL A 89 -24.21 -33.42 -8.95
C VAL A 89 -23.92 -33.40 -10.45
N LEU A 90 -23.02 -32.52 -10.92
CA LEU A 90 -22.57 -32.51 -12.31
C LEU A 90 -21.89 -33.83 -12.71
N ALA A 91 -21.05 -34.39 -11.84
CA ALA A 91 -20.39 -35.68 -12.08
C ALA A 91 -21.41 -36.82 -12.24
N GLN A 92 -22.47 -36.89 -11.43
CA GLN A 92 -23.54 -37.90 -11.56
C GLN A 92 -24.43 -37.70 -12.81
N VAL A 93 -24.69 -36.45 -13.21
CA VAL A 93 -25.37 -36.14 -14.49
C VAL A 93 -24.52 -36.58 -15.69
N CYS A 94 -23.20 -36.45 -15.60
CA CYS A 94 -22.27 -37.00 -16.59
C CYS A 94 -22.18 -38.54 -16.53
N GLU A 95 -22.25 -39.15 -15.35
CA GLU A 95 -22.17 -40.60 -15.15
C GLU A 95 -23.30 -41.34 -15.90
N ARG A 96 -24.56 -40.96 -15.66
CA ARG A 96 -25.74 -41.54 -16.36
C ARG A 96 -25.86 -41.19 -17.86
N SER A 97 -25.03 -40.30 -18.40
CA SER A 97 -24.93 -40.09 -19.86
C SER A 97 -23.80 -40.88 -20.52
N VAL A 98 -22.99 -41.61 -19.73
CA VAL A 98 -21.81 -42.35 -20.18
C VAL A 98 -21.83 -43.83 -19.80
N GLU A 99 -22.77 -44.29 -18.96
CA GLU A 99 -23.00 -45.74 -18.70
C GLU A 99 -23.21 -46.57 -19.98
N ASP A 100 -23.72 -45.96 -21.07
CA ASP A 100 -23.87 -46.59 -22.39
C ASP A 100 -22.54 -46.74 -23.17
N HIS A 101 -21.45 -46.07 -22.75
CA HIS A 101 -20.27 -45.81 -23.60
C HIS A 101 -18.89 -45.99 -22.94
N GLY A 102 -18.71 -47.05 -22.16
CA GLY A 102 -17.38 -47.67 -21.95
C GLY A 102 -16.39 -46.86 -21.12
N GLY A 103 -16.71 -46.63 -19.84
CA GLY A 103 -15.85 -45.90 -18.91
C GLY A 103 -14.54 -46.62 -18.54
N ARG A 104 -13.42 -45.90 -18.64
CA ARG A 104 -12.20 -46.17 -17.82
C ARG A 104 -11.26 -44.97 -17.68
N GLU A 105 -11.19 -44.06 -18.65
CA GLU A 105 -10.36 -42.85 -18.56
C GLU A 105 -11.01 -41.71 -17.73
N ILE A 106 -12.35 -41.69 -17.62
CA ILE A 106 -13.10 -40.68 -16.83
C ILE A 106 -12.86 -40.83 -15.32
N LEU A 107 -12.61 -42.05 -14.84
CA LEU A 107 -12.23 -42.32 -13.44
C LEU A 107 -10.94 -41.57 -13.04
N LEU A 108 -10.02 -41.36 -13.98
CA LEU A 108 -8.80 -40.58 -13.72
C LEU A 108 -9.12 -39.09 -13.54
N ALA A 109 -10.05 -38.54 -14.34
CA ALA A 109 -10.49 -37.16 -14.22
C ALA A 109 -11.32 -36.92 -12.95
N GLN A 110 -12.17 -37.88 -12.56
CA GLN A 110 -12.92 -37.87 -11.30
C GLN A 110 -12.00 -37.84 -10.07
N ALA A 111 -10.86 -38.55 -10.11
CA ALA A 111 -9.88 -38.55 -9.01
C ALA A 111 -8.99 -37.28 -9.01
N LEU A 112 -8.58 -36.78 -10.18
CA LEU A 112 -7.67 -35.64 -10.29
C LEU A 112 -8.33 -34.28 -10.05
N LEU A 113 -9.59 -34.09 -10.43
CA LEU A 113 -10.25 -32.77 -10.35
C LEU A 113 -10.42 -32.27 -8.90
N PRO A 114 -10.92 -33.07 -7.93
CA PRO A 114 -11.00 -32.64 -6.53
C PRO A 114 -9.61 -32.41 -5.92
N ALA A 115 -8.63 -33.25 -6.27
CA ALA A 115 -7.25 -33.13 -5.78
C ALA A 115 -6.54 -31.87 -6.30
N LEU A 116 -6.71 -31.52 -7.58
CA LEU A 116 -6.16 -30.29 -8.17
C LEU A 116 -6.84 -29.03 -7.61
N ILE A 117 -8.15 -29.08 -7.36
CA ILE A 117 -8.87 -27.98 -6.70
C ILE A 117 -8.39 -27.84 -5.25
N TRP A 118 -8.26 -28.94 -4.50
CA TRP A 118 -7.73 -28.92 -3.13
C TRP A 118 -6.31 -28.33 -3.06
N LEU A 119 -5.40 -28.80 -3.93
CA LEU A 119 -4.03 -28.26 -4.06
C LEU A 119 -4.00 -26.77 -4.46
N SER A 120 -4.96 -26.31 -5.27
CA SER A 120 -5.01 -24.90 -5.74
C SER A 120 -5.62 -23.93 -4.73
N PHE A 121 -6.34 -24.43 -3.70
CA PHE A 121 -7.06 -23.61 -2.73
C PHE A 121 -6.55 -23.69 -1.28
N GLY A 122 -5.61 -24.59 -0.95
CA GLY A 122 -4.72 -24.44 0.22
C GLY A 122 -4.58 -25.68 1.12
N GLY A 123 -3.33 -25.95 1.53
CA GLY A 123 -2.92 -27.11 2.32
C GLY A 123 -2.88 -26.92 3.84
N ASP A 124 -3.69 -26.02 4.42
CA ASP A 124 -3.72 -25.75 5.87
C ASP A 124 -4.77 -26.58 6.63
N ALA A 125 -4.99 -27.82 6.20
CA ALA A 125 -6.03 -28.72 6.72
C ALA A 125 -5.48 -30.07 7.24
N ILE A 126 -4.29 -30.06 7.84
CA ILE A 126 -3.74 -31.20 8.59
C ILE A 126 -3.44 -30.78 10.03
N SER A 127 -4.50 -30.61 10.83
CA SER A 127 -4.44 -30.61 12.29
C SER A 127 -5.82 -30.89 12.90
N ASP A 128 -6.46 -32.00 12.51
CA ASP A 128 -7.36 -32.75 13.40
C ASP A 128 -7.67 -34.14 12.83
N GLU A 129 -7.32 -35.18 13.57
CA GLU A 129 -7.75 -36.55 13.31
C GLU A 129 -9.15 -36.77 13.90
N SER A 130 -10.21 -36.83 13.08
CA SER A 130 -11.40 -37.63 13.42
C SER A 130 -12.40 -37.80 12.27
N ALA A 131 -12.66 -39.07 11.92
CA ALA A 131 -13.77 -39.58 11.09
C ALA A 131 -13.85 -39.09 9.61
N MET A 132 -14.28 -39.91 8.64
CA MET A 132 -15.14 -41.09 8.76
C MET A 132 -14.75 -42.18 7.73
N ILE A 133 -14.65 -43.43 8.19
CA ILE A 133 -14.45 -44.64 7.38
C ILE A 133 -15.81 -45.35 7.24
N ILE A 134 -16.25 -45.65 6.01
CA ILE A 134 -17.22 -46.73 5.72
C ILE A 134 -16.98 -47.26 4.27
N PRO A 135 -17.38 -48.50 3.92
CA PRO A 135 -16.36 -49.48 3.55
C PRO A 135 -16.50 -50.08 2.14
N LEU A 136 -15.42 -50.72 1.68
CA LEU A 136 -15.46 -51.68 0.59
C LEU A 136 -16.00 -53.02 1.11
N GLU A 137 -17.11 -53.49 0.54
CA GLU A 137 -17.41 -54.92 0.53
C GLU A 137 -18.04 -55.32 -0.82
N HIS A 138 -17.80 -56.58 -1.21
CA HIS A 138 -17.79 -57.00 -2.61
C HIS A 138 -18.41 -58.38 -2.73
N ASP A 139 -19.46 -58.50 -3.55
CA ASP A 139 -19.92 -59.79 -4.10
C ASP A 139 -20.45 -59.48 -5.51
N SER A 140 -19.97 -60.13 -6.57
CA SER A 140 -20.19 -61.55 -6.80
C SER A 140 -19.01 -62.25 -7.48
N SER A 141 -18.81 -63.52 -7.12
CA SER A 141 -17.81 -64.40 -7.72
C SER A 141 -18.35 -65.25 -8.90
N ARG A 142 -17.41 -65.66 -9.77
CA ARG A 142 -17.45 -66.75 -10.80
C ARG A 142 -18.24 -66.45 -12.09
N ALA A 143 -17.85 -66.92 -13.28
CA ALA A 143 -16.61 -67.50 -13.85
C ALA A 143 -16.75 -67.45 -15.41
N THR A 144 -15.81 -67.82 -16.30
CA THR A 144 -14.53 -68.57 -16.22
C THR A 144 -13.59 -68.10 -17.37
N SER A 145 -12.42 -68.74 -17.55
CA SER A 145 -11.60 -68.72 -18.78
C SER A 145 -11.24 -70.19 -19.14
N PRO A 146 -10.36 -70.52 -20.12
CA PRO A 146 -10.03 -69.90 -21.42
C PRO A 146 -10.03 -70.97 -22.56
N THR A 147 -9.62 -70.62 -23.78
CA THR A 147 -8.52 -71.36 -24.47
C THR A 147 -7.92 -70.61 -25.65
N LYS A 148 -6.63 -70.86 -25.92
CA LYS A 148 -5.85 -70.36 -27.07
C LYS A 148 -5.50 -71.52 -27.99
N GLN A 149 -5.42 -71.28 -29.30
CA GLN A 149 -4.34 -71.79 -30.17
C GLN A 149 -4.28 -70.89 -31.42
N LYS A 150 -3.13 -70.25 -31.76
CA LYS A 150 -2.15 -70.65 -32.81
C LYS A 150 -2.80 -70.92 -34.19
N GLN A 151 -2.29 -70.44 -35.33
CA GLN A 151 -0.90 -70.06 -35.69
C GLN A 151 -0.84 -69.38 -37.09
N ILE A 152 0.30 -68.74 -37.45
CA ILE A 152 0.91 -68.71 -38.83
C ILE A 152 0.19 -67.87 -39.94
N VAL A 153 0.82 -67.16 -40.89
CA VAL A 153 2.20 -66.62 -41.10
C VAL A 153 2.18 -65.58 -42.26
N GLU A 154 3.15 -64.64 -42.25
CA GLU A 154 3.70 -63.79 -43.34
C GLU A 154 2.87 -62.94 -44.36
N ARG A 155 3.46 -61.74 -44.58
CA ARG A 155 3.75 -61.04 -45.86
C ARG A 155 2.83 -59.96 -46.45
N THR A 156 3.41 -58.75 -46.38
CA THR A 156 3.43 -57.65 -47.39
C THR A 156 2.17 -56.83 -47.68
N ALA A 157 2.36 -55.50 -47.68
CA ALA A 157 1.35 -54.46 -47.90
C ALA A 157 1.08 -54.19 -49.39
N PRO A 158 0.07 -53.35 -49.72
CA PRO A 158 0.39 -51.93 -49.86
C PRO A 158 -0.66 -50.92 -49.32
N ARG A 159 -0.11 -49.79 -48.84
CA ARG A 159 -0.67 -48.43 -48.68
C ARG A 159 -2.21 -48.22 -48.71
N GLY A 160 -2.75 -47.75 -47.57
CA GLY A 160 -4.01 -47.02 -47.47
C GLY A 160 -4.11 -46.23 -46.16
N SER A 161 -3.96 -44.90 -46.24
CA SER A 161 -4.13 -43.86 -45.19
C SER A 161 -4.56 -44.29 -43.76
N SER A 162 -3.69 -44.07 -42.77
CA SER A 162 -4.06 -43.99 -41.35
C SER A 162 -4.18 -42.52 -40.91
N PRO A 163 -5.28 -42.08 -40.26
CA PRO A 163 -5.37 -40.73 -39.71
C PRO A 163 -4.57 -40.59 -38.39
N PRO A 164 -4.07 -39.39 -38.06
CA PRO A 164 -3.15 -39.21 -36.92
C PRO A 164 -3.88 -39.19 -35.56
N ARG A 165 -3.66 -40.22 -34.74
CA ARG A 165 -3.99 -40.20 -33.30
C ARG A 165 -3.03 -39.28 -32.53
N LEU A 166 -3.18 -37.95 -32.61
CA LEU A 166 -2.34 -37.01 -31.84
C LEU A 166 -2.95 -35.61 -31.59
N SER A 167 -4.25 -35.53 -31.29
CA SER A 167 -5.00 -34.27 -31.10
C SER A 167 -5.16 -33.83 -29.63
N SER A 168 -5.62 -34.72 -28.74
CA SER A 168 -6.05 -34.38 -27.37
C SER A 168 -4.93 -33.89 -26.44
N VAL A 169 -3.75 -34.51 -26.50
CA VAL A 169 -2.58 -34.13 -25.66
C VAL A 169 -2.11 -32.71 -25.97
N LYS A 170 -2.15 -32.29 -27.24
CA LYS A 170 -1.75 -30.93 -27.65
C LYS A 170 -2.74 -29.88 -27.15
N LEU A 171 -4.04 -30.18 -27.16
CA LEU A 171 -5.05 -29.27 -26.61
C LEU A 171 -4.88 -29.09 -25.09
N ALA A 172 -4.70 -30.19 -24.35
CA ALA A 172 -4.47 -30.14 -22.90
C ALA A 172 -3.20 -29.33 -22.53
N ILE A 173 -2.09 -29.52 -23.25
CA ILE A 173 -0.85 -28.76 -23.05
C ILE A 173 -1.07 -27.27 -23.35
N ILE A 174 -1.76 -26.92 -24.43
CA ILE A 174 -2.03 -25.52 -24.81
C ILE A 174 -2.96 -24.85 -23.78
N THR A 175 -4.01 -25.54 -23.32
CA THR A 175 -4.92 -25.04 -22.27
C THR A 175 -4.20 -24.86 -20.94
N ALA A 176 -3.36 -25.81 -20.52
CA ALA A 176 -2.58 -25.70 -19.29
C ALA A 176 -1.55 -24.55 -19.37
N ALA A 177 -0.81 -24.46 -20.47
CA ALA A 177 0.15 -23.37 -20.70
C ALA A 177 -0.51 -21.99 -20.75
N ALA A 178 -1.68 -21.87 -21.40
CA ALA A 178 -2.45 -20.63 -21.42
C ALA A 178 -2.99 -20.26 -20.02
N SER A 179 -3.45 -21.24 -19.23
CA SER A 179 -3.97 -21.00 -17.88
C SER A 179 -2.85 -20.59 -16.91
N VAL A 180 -1.67 -21.24 -17.00
CA VAL A 180 -0.48 -20.84 -16.24
C VAL A 180 -0.03 -19.43 -16.65
N ALA A 181 0.06 -19.15 -17.95
CA ALA A 181 0.45 -17.82 -18.45
C ALA A 181 -0.49 -16.70 -17.97
N VAL A 182 -1.80 -16.93 -17.99
CA VAL A 182 -2.83 -16.00 -17.45
C VAL A 182 -2.69 -15.83 -15.94
N HIS A 183 -2.42 -16.90 -15.20
CA HIS A 183 -2.21 -16.82 -13.75
C HIS A 183 -0.95 -16.00 -13.42
N THR A 184 0.17 -16.27 -14.09
CA THR A 184 1.44 -15.57 -13.89
C THR A 184 1.43 -14.10 -14.33
N SER A 185 0.54 -13.68 -15.23
CA SER A 185 0.47 -12.30 -15.72
C SER A 185 -0.59 -11.44 -15.06
N SER A 186 -1.63 -12.04 -14.45
CA SER A 186 -2.75 -11.29 -13.86
C SER A 186 -2.90 -11.46 -12.34
N GLY A 187 -2.37 -12.55 -11.75
CA GLY A 187 -2.56 -12.88 -10.34
C GLY A 187 -3.99 -13.27 -9.93
N ASP A 188 -4.98 -13.18 -10.83
CA ASP A 188 -6.39 -13.39 -10.53
C ASP A 188 -6.78 -14.88 -10.57
N LYS A 189 -7.28 -15.39 -9.44
CA LYS A 189 -7.72 -16.78 -9.27
C LYS A 189 -9.06 -17.06 -9.99
N SER A 190 -9.95 -16.07 -10.10
CA SER A 190 -11.25 -16.21 -10.76
C SER A 190 -11.09 -16.33 -12.28
N LEU A 191 -10.24 -15.48 -12.87
CA LEU A 191 -9.93 -15.54 -14.31
C LEU A 191 -9.24 -16.87 -14.69
N SER A 192 -8.35 -17.35 -13.81
CA SER A 192 -7.66 -18.64 -13.97
C SER A 192 -8.64 -19.83 -13.92
N ALA A 193 -9.59 -19.83 -12.98
CA ALA A 193 -10.61 -20.87 -12.86
C ALA A 193 -11.60 -20.87 -14.06
N LEU A 194 -11.96 -19.68 -14.58
CA LEU A 194 -12.81 -19.56 -15.76
C LEU A 194 -12.11 -20.10 -17.02
N ALA A 195 -10.82 -19.79 -17.20
CA ALA A 195 -10.01 -20.27 -18.33
C ALA A 195 -9.84 -21.79 -18.32
N LEU A 196 -9.57 -22.39 -17.15
CA LEU A 196 -9.51 -23.84 -16.96
C LEU A 196 -10.86 -24.50 -17.27
N SER A 197 -11.95 -23.95 -16.74
CA SER A 197 -13.31 -24.47 -16.98
C SER A 197 -13.68 -24.44 -18.47
N TYR A 198 -13.39 -23.33 -19.15
CA TYR A 198 -13.63 -23.16 -20.59
C TYR A 198 -12.82 -24.16 -21.42
N GLY A 199 -11.55 -24.38 -21.09
CA GLY A 199 -10.69 -25.35 -21.76
C GLY A 199 -11.14 -26.81 -21.57
N VAL A 200 -11.58 -27.18 -20.37
CA VAL A 200 -12.15 -28.52 -20.10
C VAL A 200 -13.43 -28.74 -20.88
N ILE A 201 -14.34 -27.74 -20.92
CA ILE A 201 -15.59 -27.83 -21.69
C ILE A 201 -15.32 -27.96 -23.19
N GLN A 202 -14.37 -27.20 -23.75
CA GLN A 202 -13.96 -27.36 -25.15
C GLN A 202 -13.37 -28.75 -25.44
N ALA A 203 -12.54 -29.30 -24.54
CA ALA A 203 -11.98 -30.64 -24.70
C ALA A 203 -13.06 -31.73 -24.65
N LEU A 204 -14.06 -31.60 -23.77
CA LEU A 204 -15.21 -32.52 -23.70
C LEU A 204 -16.05 -32.46 -24.97
N ALA A 205 -16.41 -31.26 -25.42
CA ALA A 205 -17.21 -31.04 -26.63
C ALA A 205 -16.50 -31.61 -27.87
N PHE A 206 -15.18 -31.41 -28.00
CA PHE A 206 -14.38 -31.97 -29.08
C PHE A 206 -14.36 -33.51 -29.06
N ARG A 207 -14.30 -34.14 -27.88
CA ARG A 207 -14.31 -35.61 -27.74
C ARG A 207 -15.67 -36.23 -28.05
N ILE A 208 -16.77 -35.62 -27.59
CA ILE A 208 -18.13 -36.05 -27.95
C ILE A 208 -18.30 -35.98 -29.48
N PHE A 209 -17.81 -34.91 -30.11
CA PHE A 209 -17.83 -34.74 -31.57
C PHE A 209 -16.96 -35.76 -32.32
N GLU A 210 -15.75 -36.07 -31.84
CA GLU A 210 -14.90 -37.15 -32.39
C GLU A 210 -15.61 -38.51 -32.33
N GLY A 211 -16.28 -38.81 -31.22
CA GLY A 211 -17.04 -40.06 -31.02
C GLY A 211 -18.20 -40.20 -32.00
N VAL A 212 -18.99 -39.14 -32.20
CA VAL A 212 -20.10 -39.12 -33.17
C VAL A 212 -19.57 -39.23 -34.61
N ARG A 213 -18.51 -38.49 -34.97
CA ARG A 213 -17.94 -38.50 -36.33
C ARG A 213 -17.33 -39.86 -36.72
N ASN A 214 -16.72 -40.56 -35.76
CA ASN A 214 -16.21 -41.91 -36.01
C ASN A 214 -17.35 -42.93 -36.18
N ARG A 215 -18.49 -42.77 -35.49
CA ARG A 215 -19.66 -43.64 -35.68
C ARG A 215 -20.39 -43.42 -37.01
N THR A 216 -20.58 -42.17 -37.45
CA THR A 216 -21.13 -41.93 -38.80
C THR A 216 -20.19 -42.46 -39.88
N SER A 217 -18.86 -42.38 -39.67
CA SER A 217 -17.87 -42.99 -40.57
C SER A 217 -17.80 -44.53 -40.52
N GLN A 218 -18.17 -45.19 -39.42
CA GLN A 218 -18.25 -46.66 -39.36
C GLN A 218 -19.58 -47.18 -39.93
N ARG A 219 -20.71 -46.54 -39.60
CA ARG A 219 -22.04 -46.96 -40.09
C ARG A 219 -22.18 -46.81 -41.60
N GLY A 220 -21.51 -45.80 -42.20
CA GLY A 220 -21.37 -45.66 -43.65
C GLY A 220 -20.47 -46.73 -44.32
N ARG A 221 -19.89 -47.67 -43.55
CA ARG A 221 -19.03 -48.76 -44.05
C ARG A 221 -19.63 -50.16 -43.85
N GLU A 222 -20.67 -50.28 -43.03
CA GLU A 222 -21.45 -51.52 -42.81
C GLU A 222 -22.85 -51.46 -43.47
N GLY A 223 -23.34 -50.28 -43.85
CA GLY A 223 -24.66 -50.08 -44.47
C GLY A 223 -24.77 -50.42 -45.96
N SER A 224 -24.21 -51.54 -46.40
CA SER A 224 -24.29 -52.01 -47.80
C SER A 224 -24.78 -53.47 -47.93
N GLU A 225 -25.76 -53.88 -47.12
CA GLU A 225 -26.64 -55.03 -47.40
C GLU A 225 -27.88 -55.00 -46.51
N GLY A 226 -29.07 -55.26 -47.07
CA GLY A 226 -30.33 -55.46 -46.32
C GLY A 226 -31.03 -54.19 -45.81
N GLY A 227 -32.11 -53.77 -46.47
CA GLY A 227 -32.91 -52.63 -46.04
C GLY A 227 -33.98 -52.96 -45.01
N GLN A 228 -33.97 -52.29 -43.86
CA GLN A 228 -35.17 -51.99 -43.05
C GLN A 228 -35.05 -50.59 -42.45
N SER A 229 -36.16 -49.86 -42.46
CA SER A 229 -36.23 -48.44 -42.10
C SER A 229 -35.90 -48.19 -40.62
N THR A 230 -34.78 -47.51 -40.35
CA THR A 230 -34.47 -46.92 -39.04
C THR A 230 -34.00 -45.48 -39.24
N GLU A 231 -34.39 -44.59 -38.33
CA GLU A 231 -34.31 -43.14 -38.52
C GLU A 231 -32.89 -42.64 -38.79
N ALA A 232 -32.70 -42.00 -39.95
CA ALA A 232 -31.52 -41.20 -40.19
C ALA A 232 -31.56 -39.98 -39.26
N TRP A 233 -30.55 -39.85 -38.39
CA TRP A 233 -30.34 -38.62 -37.64
C TRP A 233 -30.03 -37.50 -38.63
N SER A 234 -31.03 -36.64 -38.87
CA SER A 234 -30.87 -35.47 -39.72
C SER A 234 -29.82 -34.50 -39.16
N ASP A 235 -29.22 -33.66 -40.01
CA ASP A 235 -28.35 -32.56 -39.56
C ASP A 235 -29.01 -31.68 -38.50
N ASN A 236 -30.36 -31.58 -38.52
CA ASN A 236 -31.16 -30.91 -37.51
C ASN A 236 -30.95 -31.49 -36.10
N THR A 237 -30.84 -32.81 -35.94
CA THR A 237 -30.65 -33.45 -34.62
C THR A 237 -29.24 -33.16 -34.07
N LEU A 238 -28.23 -33.12 -34.94
CA LEU A 238 -26.86 -32.73 -34.58
C LEU A 238 -26.78 -31.23 -34.21
N LEU A 239 -27.47 -30.37 -34.96
CA LEU A 239 -27.58 -28.94 -34.66
C LEU A 239 -28.32 -28.68 -33.34
N ILE A 240 -29.36 -29.45 -33.02
CA ILE A 240 -30.06 -29.38 -31.73
C ILE A 240 -29.14 -29.80 -30.58
N MET A 241 -28.36 -30.89 -30.72
CA MET A 241 -27.37 -31.26 -29.69
C MET A 241 -26.29 -30.19 -29.49
N ILE A 242 -25.73 -29.62 -30.56
CA ILE A 242 -24.71 -28.56 -30.46
C ILE A 242 -25.29 -27.31 -29.79
N ARG A 243 -26.53 -26.93 -30.14
CA ARG A 243 -27.26 -25.83 -29.51
C ARG A 243 -27.47 -26.06 -28.01
N ASP A 244 -27.92 -27.26 -27.63
CA ASP A 244 -28.29 -27.56 -26.24
C ASP A 244 -27.03 -27.73 -25.34
N VAL A 245 -25.91 -28.24 -25.89
CA VAL A 245 -24.60 -28.23 -25.20
C VAL A 245 -24.05 -26.81 -25.06
N ALA A 246 -24.15 -25.98 -26.10
CA ALA A 246 -23.72 -24.58 -26.02
C ALA A 246 -24.56 -23.76 -25.01
N ALA A 247 -25.86 -24.03 -24.94
CA ALA A 247 -26.75 -23.42 -23.95
C ALA A 247 -26.38 -23.84 -22.51
N ALA A 248 -26.14 -25.14 -22.27
CA ALA A 248 -25.71 -25.64 -20.96
C ALA A 248 -24.35 -25.06 -20.51
N ALA A 249 -23.37 -25.02 -21.40
CA ALA A 249 -22.06 -24.42 -21.13
C ALA A 249 -22.15 -22.91 -20.84
N THR A 250 -23.00 -22.18 -21.57
CA THR A 250 -23.24 -20.75 -21.34
C THR A 250 -23.89 -20.53 -19.98
N LEU A 251 -24.91 -21.30 -19.63
CA LEU A 251 -25.61 -21.19 -18.35
C LEU A 251 -24.65 -21.42 -17.17
N PHE A 252 -23.84 -22.49 -17.24
CA PHE A 252 -22.86 -22.84 -16.21
C PHE A 252 -21.78 -21.76 -16.03
N ALA A 253 -21.22 -21.23 -17.14
CA ALA A 253 -20.26 -20.13 -17.09
C ALA A 253 -20.87 -18.85 -16.51
N THR A 254 -22.13 -18.54 -16.82
CA THR A 254 -22.84 -17.38 -16.24
C THR A 254 -23.07 -17.55 -14.73
N THR A 255 -23.51 -18.72 -14.27
CA THR A 255 -23.70 -18.97 -12.82
C THR A 255 -22.37 -18.98 -12.06
N ALA A 256 -21.30 -19.54 -12.65
CA ALA A 256 -19.97 -19.51 -12.06
C ALA A 256 -19.42 -18.08 -11.93
N ALA A 257 -19.53 -17.26 -12.98
CA ALA A 257 -19.11 -15.86 -12.94
C ALA A 257 -19.89 -15.06 -11.88
N PHE A 258 -21.22 -15.20 -11.84
CA PHE A 258 -22.08 -14.48 -10.88
C PHE A 258 -21.82 -14.89 -9.41
N MET A 259 -21.30 -16.08 -9.16
CA MET A 259 -20.96 -16.58 -7.81
C MET A 259 -19.50 -16.32 -7.40
N LEU A 260 -18.65 -15.88 -8.34
CA LEU A 260 -17.21 -15.65 -8.13
C LEU A 260 -16.79 -14.18 -8.24
N GLU A 261 -17.53 -13.33 -8.95
CA GLU A 261 -17.24 -11.89 -9.04
C GLU A 261 -17.69 -11.14 -7.78
N SER A 262 -16.76 -10.42 -7.14
CA SER A 262 -17.14 -9.36 -6.18
C SER A 262 -17.60 -8.13 -6.96
N MET A 263 -18.84 -7.68 -6.76
CA MET A 263 -19.37 -6.49 -7.45
C MET A 263 -18.77 -5.17 -6.91
N LYS A 264 -17.51 -4.92 -7.23
CA LYS A 264 -16.83 -3.61 -7.13
C LYS A 264 -16.27 -3.24 -8.51
N PHE A 265 -17.11 -2.63 -9.35
CA PHE A 265 -16.65 -2.04 -10.62
C PHE A 265 -15.83 -0.77 -10.34
N GLY A 266 -14.61 -0.72 -10.88
CA GLY A 266 -13.71 0.42 -10.72
C GLY A 266 -14.10 1.66 -11.54
N SER A 267 -13.68 2.82 -11.04
CA SER A 267 -13.51 4.09 -11.78
C SER A 267 -14.72 4.70 -12.51
N LEU A 268 -15.88 4.78 -11.85
CA LEU A 268 -16.94 5.75 -12.22
C LEU A 268 -17.52 6.43 -10.97
N GLN A 269 -16.78 7.39 -10.42
CA GLN A 269 -17.32 8.34 -9.45
C GLN A 269 -18.22 9.36 -10.18
N HIS A 270 -19.46 9.54 -9.72
CA HIS A 270 -20.25 10.72 -10.03
C HIS A 270 -21.09 11.15 -8.83
N HIS A 271 -21.00 12.44 -8.50
CA HIS A 271 -21.80 13.09 -7.46
C HIS A 271 -23.24 13.32 -7.97
N GLY A 272 -24.26 12.89 -7.22
CA GLY A 272 -25.65 13.25 -7.50
C GLY A 272 -26.69 12.36 -6.83
N ARG A 273 -27.60 12.96 -6.05
CA ARG A 273 -28.49 12.26 -5.09
C ARG A 273 -29.72 11.54 -5.70
N PHE A 274 -29.74 11.27 -7.01
CA PHE A 274 -30.83 10.58 -7.72
C PHE A 274 -30.32 9.91 -9.00
N SER A 275 -30.05 8.58 -9.00
CA SER A 275 -30.17 7.72 -10.21
C SER A 275 -30.01 6.19 -10.00
N ASP A 276 -29.86 5.66 -8.79
CA ASP A 276 -29.51 4.23 -8.55
C ASP A 276 -30.37 3.20 -9.31
N PHE A 277 -31.67 3.49 -9.49
CA PHE A 277 -32.57 2.63 -10.26
C PHE A 277 -32.19 2.53 -11.76
N GLY A 278 -31.67 3.62 -12.33
CA GLY A 278 -31.21 3.68 -13.72
C GLY A 278 -29.86 2.98 -13.94
N ILE A 279 -29.00 2.93 -12.92
CA ILE A 279 -27.72 2.21 -12.97
C ILE A 279 -27.98 0.70 -12.97
N GLY A 280 -28.90 0.21 -12.14
CA GLY A 280 -29.31 -1.21 -12.17
C GLY A 280 -29.89 -1.64 -13.52
N VAL A 281 -30.80 -0.84 -14.11
CA VAL A 281 -31.38 -1.17 -15.42
C VAL A 281 -30.36 -1.05 -16.56
N ARG A 282 -29.42 -0.08 -16.51
CA ARG A 282 -28.34 0.03 -17.50
C ARG A 282 -27.26 -1.04 -17.32
N SER A 283 -26.88 -1.43 -16.11
CA SER A 283 -25.89 -2.49 -15.88
C SER A 283 -26.47 -3.83 -16.28
N VAL A 284 -27.72 -4.15 -15.91
CA VAL A 284 -28.45 -5.32 -16.42
C VAL A 284 -28.55 -5.26 -17.94
N GLY A 285 -28.96 -4.13 -18.53
CA GLY A 285 -29.02 -3.97 -20.00
C GLY A 285 -27.68 -4.17 -20.70
N MET A 286 -26.57 -3.68 -20.12
CA MET A 286 -25.22 -3.89 -20.65
C MET A 286 -24.74 -5.33 -20.44
N SER A 287 -24.99 -5.96 -19.29
CA SER A 287 -24.64 -7.37 -19.01
C SER A 287 -25.42 -8.34 -19.89
N TRP A 288 -26.72 -8.10 -20.12
CA TRP A 288 -27.50 -8.87 -21.08
C TRP A 288 -27.04 -8.61 -22.51
N GLY A 289 -26.68 -7.37 -22.84
CA GLY A 289 -26.08 -7.01 -24.13
C GLY A 289 -24.76 -7.74 -24.40
N THR A 290 -23.85 -7.79 -23.42
CA THR A 290 -22.57 -8.52 -23.54
C THR A 290 -22.78 -10.04 -23.51
N MET A 291 -23.73 -10.57 -22.73
CA MET A 291 -24.11 -11.99 -22.79
C MET A 291 -24.62 -12.39 -24.18
N ILE A 292 -25.51 -11.59 -24.79
CA ILE A 292 -26.03 -11.86 -26.13
C ILE A 292 -24.90 -11.77 -27.16
N LEU A 293 -24.03 -10.76 -27.08
CA LEU A 293 -22.88 -10.64 -27.96
C LEU A 293 -21.93 -11.84 -27.85
N GLN A 294 -21.66 -12.31 -26.62
CA GLN A 294 -20.77 -13.42 -26.35
C GLN A 294 -21.38 -14.78 -26.76
N ALA A 295 -22.69 -14.97 -26.59
CA ALA A 295 -23.41 -16.14 -27.09
C ALA A 295 -23.39 -16.20 -28.64
N ILE A 296 -23.58 -15.05 -29.30
CA ILE A 296 -23.43 -14.92 -30.76
C ILE A 296 -21.99 -15.25 -31.18
N MET A 297 -20.98 -14.72 -30.48
CA MET A 297 -19.57 -15.04 -30.77
C MET A 297 -19.25 -16.54 -30.59
N CYS A 298 -19.74 -17.18 -29.52
CA CYS A 298 -19.53 -18.61 -29.29
C CYS A 298 -20.24 -19.47 -30.36
N GLY A 299 -21.45 -19.10 -30.77
CA GLY A 299 -22.16 -19.73 -31.88
C GLY A 299 -21.40 -19.59 -33.21
N LEU A 300 -20.91 -18.40 -33.53
CA LEU A 300 -20.09 -18.15 -34.72
C LEU A 300 -18.75 -18.90 -34.68
N GLN A 301 -18.09 -18.97 -33.53
CA GLN A 301 -16.86 -19.75 -33.34
C GLN A 301 -17.09 -21.26 -33.55
N LEU A 302 -18.19 -21.82 -33.03
CA LEU A 302 -18.57 -23.22 -33.29
C LEU A 302 -18.82 -23.49 -34.78
N VAL A 303 -19.40 -22.53 -35.52
CA VAL A 303 -19.54 -22.62 -36.99
C VAL A 303 -18.19 -22.53 -37.71
N VAL A 304 -17.23 -21.76 -37.20
CA VAL A 304 -15.86 -21.70 -37.74
C VAL A 304 -15.08 -22.99 -37.43
N VAL A 305 -15.23 -23.59 -36.24
CA VAL A 305 -14.71 -24.94 -35.92
C VAL A 305 -15.26 -25.96 -36.92
N PHE A 306 -16.57 -25.91 -37.19
CA PHE A 306 -17.27 -26.81 -38.11
C PHE A 306 -16.78 -26.69 -39.56
N ARG A 307 -16.44 -25.49 -40.05
CA ARG A 307 -16.04 -25.26 -41.45
C ARG A 307 -14.54 -25.23 -41.73
N HIS A 308 -13.70 -24.81 -40.79
CA HIS A 308 -12.26 -24.57 -41.02
C HIS A 308 -11.32 -25.32 -40.07
N GLY A 309 -11.88 -26.09 -39.12
CA GLY A 309 -11.11 -26.97 -38.23
C GLY A 309 -10.50 -26.28 -37.01
N ALA A 310 -10.20 -27.09 -35.99
CA ALA A 310 -9.84 -26.62 -34.66
C ALA A 310 -8.61 -25.68 -34.62
N PHE A 311 -7.63 -25.86 -35.51
CA PHE A 311 -6.42 -25.02 -35.50
C PHE A 311 -6.72 -23.54 -35.79
N ILE A 312 -7.45 -23.25 -36.87
CA ILE A 312 -7.83 -21.87 -37.23
C ILE A 312 -8.82 -21.31 -36.19
N ALA A 313 -9.76 -22.13 -35.73
CA ALA A 313 -10.77 -21.73 -34.77
C ALA A 313 -10.24 -21.46 -33.35
N SER A 314 -9.08 -22.03 -32.96
CA SER A 314 -8.39 -21.69 -31.70
C SER A 314 -7.45 -20.49 -31.85
N PHE A 315 -6.85 -20.30 -33.04
CA PHE A 315 -5.88 -19.22 -33.26
C PHE A 315 -6.53 -17.84 -33.38
N VAL A 316 -7.71 -17.73 -34.00
CA VAL A 316 -8.43 -16.45 -34.16
C VAL A 316 -8.90 -15.85 -32.83
N PRO A 317 -9.53 -16.60 -31.89
CA PRO A 317 -9.90 -16.07 -30.58
C PRO A 317 -8.70 -15.78 -29.69
N LEU A 318 -7.63 -16.58 -29.76
CA LEU A 318 -6.39 -16.33 -29.02
C LEU A 318 -5.71 -15.05 -29.52
N ALA A 319 -5.59 -14.86 -30.84
CA ALA A 319 -5.08 -13.63 -31.43
C ALA A 319 -5.98 -12.42 -31.11
N ALA A 320 -7.31 -12.59 -31.12
CA ALA A 320 -8.24 -11.54 -30.73
C ALA A 320 -8.13 -11.19 -29.24
N ALA A 321 -7.93 -12.17 -28.35
CA ALA A 321 -7.73 -11.95 -26.92
C ALA A 321 -6.39 -11.25 -26.61
N VAL A 322 -5.29 -11.67 -27.26
CA VAL A 322 -3.98 -11.03 -27.15
C VAL A 322 -4.00 -9.60 -27.71
N CYS A 323 -4.65 -9.37 -28.85
CA CYS A 323 -4.84 -8.01 -29.39
C CYS A 323 -5.82 -7.16 -28.56
N SER A 324 -6.79 -7.77 -27.87
CA SER A 324 -7.74 -7.11 -26.97
C SER A 324 -7.06 -6.63 -25.69
N GLN A 325 -6.15 -7.42 -25.12
CA GLN A 325 -5.42 -7.08 -23.89
C GLN A 325 -4.42 -5.92 -24.03
N LEU A 326 -4.16 -5.41 -25.24
CA LEU A 326 -3.24 -4.28 -25.41
C LEU A 326 -3.82 -2.90 -25.01
N LEU A 327 -5.14 -2.71 -24.88
CA LEU A 327 -5.74 -1.40 -24.53
C LEU A 327 -7.09 -1.50 -23.79
N LEU A 328 -7.13 -1.11 -22.50
CA LEU A 328 -8.29 -1.22 -21.60
C LEU A 328 -9.37 -0.10 -21.74
N SER A 329 -9.57 0.52 -22.90
CA SER A 329 -10.68 1.50 -23.10
C SER A 329 -11.24 1.55 -24.54
N PHE A 330 -12.49 2.00 -24.67
CA PHE A 330 -13.25 2.06 -25.93
C PHE A 330 -12.62 3.03 -26.93
N SER A 331 -12.50 2.61 -28.20
CA SER A 331 -11.81 3.36 -29.26
C SER A 331 -12.47 3.16 -30.63
N PRO A 332 -12.54 4.19 -31.50
CA PRO A 332 -12.97 4.04 -32.90
C PRO A 332 -12.20 2.98 -33.70
N SER A 333 -10.94 2.69 -33.34
CA SER A 333 -10.18 1.61 -33.98
C SER A 333 -10.77 0.21 -33.74
N ARG A 334 -11.50 0.01 -32.63
CA ARG A 334 -12.25 -1.23 -32.36
C ARG A 334 -13.44 -1.38 -33.31
N LEU A 335 -14.19 -0.30 -33.55
CA LEU A 335 -15.30 -0.29 -34.51
C LEU A 335 -14.80 -0.53 -35.94
N TRP A 336 -13.64 0.04 -36.30
CA TRP A 336 -13.02 -0.20 -37.61
C TRP A 336 -12.60 -1.66 -37.80
N PHE A 337 -11.89 -2.27 -36.84
CA PHE A 337 -11.50 -3.68 -36.93
C PHE A 337 -12.68 -4.65 -36.87
N SER A 338 -13.66 -4.42 -36.00
CA SER A 338 -14.91 -5.21 -35.98
C SER A 338 -15.69 -5.07 -37.29
N GLY A 339 -15.70 -3.88 -37.88
CA GLY A 339 -16.29 -3.62 -39.20
C GLY A 339 -15.59 -4.38 -40.32
N ILE A 340 -14.25 -4.46 -40.32
CA ILE A 340 -13.47 -5.26 -41.26
C ILE A 340 -13.79 -6.77 -41.09
N CYS A 341 -13.84 -7.26 -39.85
CA CYS A 341 -14.23 -8.65 -39.57
C CYS A 341 -15.67 -8.96 -40.03
N LEU A 342 -16.62 -8.05 -39.79
CA LEU A 342 -17.99 -8.17 -40.32
C LEU A 342 -18.02 -8.17 -41.85
N LEU A 343 -17.30 -7.27 -42.52
CA LEU A 343 -17.22 -7.22 -43.98
C LEU A 343 -16.64 -8.50 -44.58
N SER A 344 -15.65 -9.13 -43.92
CA SER A 344 -15.11 -10.43 -44.35
C SER A 344 -16.10 -11.61 -44.23
N LEU A 345 -17.19 -11.47 -43.45
CA LEU A 345 -18.27 -12.46 -43.37
C LEU A 345 -19.34 -12.30 -44.47
N PHE A 346 -19.38 -11.16 -45.17
CA PHE A 346 -20.38 -10.90 -46.22
C PHE A 346 -19.95 -11.35 -47.63
N ASP A 347 -18.67 -11.67 -47.88
CA ASP A 347 -18.11 -11.97 -49.21
C ASP A 347 -18.73 -13.22 -49.89
N GLU A 348 -19.29 -14.15 -49.11
CA GLU A 348 -19.95 -15.36 -49.65
C GLU A 348 -21.48 -15.26 -49.82
N ARG A 349 -22.17 -14.25 -49.27
CA ARG A 349 -23.66 -14.18 -49.38
C ARG A 349 -24.19 -13.41 -50.60
N SER A 350 -23.35 -12.74 -51.38
CA SER A 350 -23.79 -12.06 -52.62
C SER A 350 -23.89 -13.05 -53.79
N ALA A 351 -25.11 -13.50 -54.08
CA ALA A 351 -25.42 -14.46 -55.16
C ALA A 351 -25.39 -13.87 -56.60
N PHE A 352 -24.83 -12.66 -56.79
CA PHE A 352 -24.97 -11.89 -58.04
C PHE A 352 -23.68 -11.26 -58.61
N ALA A 353 -22.49 -11.62 -58.12
CA ALA A 353 -21.21 -11.08 -58.61
C ALA A 353 -20.23 -12.17 -59.09
N GLY A 354 -19.78 -12.06 -60.34
CA GLY A 354 -18.89 -13.03 -61.00
C GLY A 354 -17.48 -13.13 -60.39
N SER A 355 -16.88 -14.32 -60.45
CA SER A 355 -15.69 -14.71 -59.66
C SER A 355 -14.45 -13.82 -59.81
N ARG A 356 -14.29 -13.12 -60.93
CA ARG A 356 -13.15 -12.21 -61.15
C ARG A 356 -13.17 -10.92 -60.30
N MET A 357 -14.33 -10.46 -59.83
CA MET A 357 -14.39 -9.31 -58.92
C MET A 357 -14.11 -9.69 -57.46
N LYS A 358 -14.60 -10.85 -56.98
CA LYS A 358 -14.36 -11.34 -55.61
C LYS A 358 -12.86 -11.42 -55.27
N PHE A 359 -12.07 -11.99 -56.19
CA PHE A 359 -10.62 -12.13 -56.00
C PHE A 359 -9.83 -10.80 -55.94
N ARG A 360 -10.37 -9.72 -56.53
CA ARG A 360 -9.78 -8.38 -56.44
C ARG A 360 -10.17 -7.68 -55.15
N PHE A 361 -11.43 -7.81 -54.72
CA PHE A 361 -11.92 -7.18 -53.49
C PHE A 361 -11.25 -7.77 -52.23
N SER A 362 -11.17 -9.10 -52.14
CA SER A 362 -10.50 -9.81 -51.04
C SER A 362 -9.01 -9.42 -50.91
N ARG A 363 -8.29 -9.28 -52.04
CA ARG A 363 -6.88 -8.84 -52.04
C ARG A 363 -6.70 -7.38 -51.63
N ILE A 364 -7.60 -6.47 -52.04
CA ILE A 364 -7.57 -5.07 -51.64
C ILE A 364 -7.88 -4.93 -50.15
N LEU A 365 -8.89 -5.64 -49.63
CA LEU A 365 -9.24 -5.64 -48.21
C LEU A 365 -8.10 -6.18 -47.34
N GLY A 366 -7.44 -7.26 -47.77
CA GLY A 366 -6.25 -7.79 -47.11
C GLY A 366 -5.07 -6.82 -47.11
N LEU A 367 -4.82 -6.11 -48.21
CA LEU A 367 -3.78 -5.08 -48.30
C LEU A 367 -4.07 -3.88 -47.39
N VAL A 368 -5.31 -3.40 -47.34
CA VAL A 368 -5.73 -2.29 -46.46
C VAL A 368 -5.61 -2.69 -44.98
N ALA A 369 -5.97 -3.92 -44.63
CA ALA A 369 -5.78 -4.44 -43.27
C ALA A 369 -4.30 -4.53 -42.89
N LEU A 370 -3.44 -5.04 -43.79
CA LEU A 370 -1.98 -5.12 -43.57
C LEU A 370 -1.32 -3.74 -43.44
N LEU A 371 -1.68 -2.78 -44.29
CA LEU A 371 -1.17 -1.39 -44.20
C LEU A 371 -1.65 -0.70 -42.91
N SER A 372 -2.93 -0.89 -42.54
CA SER A 372 -3.47 -0.36 -41.28
C SER A 372 -2.74 -0.95 -40.07
N PHE A 373 -2.48 -2.26 -40.09
CA PHE A 373 -1.74 -2.95 -39.04
C PHE A 373 -0.28 -2.49 -38.96
N ALA A 374 0.41 -2.33 -40.09
CA ALA A 374 1.79 -1.83 -40.13
C ALA A 374 1.90 -0.39 -39.60
N VAL A 375 0.99 0.51 -39.98
CA VAL A 375 0.95 1.90 -39.48
C VAL A 375 0.66 1.93 -37.97
N LEU A 376 -0.30 1.14 -37.49
CA LEU A 376 -0.62 1.05 -36.06
C LEU A 376 0.52 0.41 -35.24
N ALA A 377 1.21 -0.59 -35.78
CA ALA A 377 2.38 -1.21 -35.16
C ALA A 377 3.56 -0.24 -35.07
N ILE A 378 3.85 0.53 -36.13
CA ILE A 378 4.89 1.57 -36.12
C ILE A 378 4.53 2.69 -35.13
N TYR A 379 3.26 3.09 -35.07
CA TYR A 379 2.78 4.07 -34.10
C TYR A 379 2.93 3.58 -32.65
N ARG A 380 2.62 2.30 -32.38
CA ARG A 380 2.74 1.68 -31.05
C ARG A 380 4.18 1.39 -30.62
N LEU A 381 5.01 0.88 -31.52
CA LEU A 381 6.43 0.61 -31.25
C LEU A 381 7.27 1.90 -31.11
N ARG A 382 6.72 3.06 -31.51
CA ARG A 382 7.28 4.39 -31.25
C ARG A 382 6.74 5.06 -29.98
N GLN A 383 5.76 4.48 -29.29
CA GLN A 383 5.38 4.94 -27.96
C GLN A 383 6.25 4.23 -26.92
N PRO A 384 7.07 4.96 -26.13
CA PRO A 384 7.76 4.35 -25.01
C PRO A 384 6.75 3.81 -23.99
N LEU A 385 7.15 2.78 -23.25
CA LEU A 385 6.36 2.23 -22.14
C LEU A 385 6.36 3.22 -20.97
N THR A 386 5.53 4.26 -21.07
CA THR A 386 5.23 5.14 -19.94
C THR A 386 4.30 4.39 -18.98
N VAL A 387 4.88 3.71 -17.99
CA VAL A 387 4.14 3.40 -16.75
C VAL A 387 3.69 4.75 -16.19
N GLN A 388 2.39 4.94 -15.98
CA GLN A 388 1.87 6.11 -15.27
C GLN A 388 2.15 5.98 -13.77
N ASN A 389 3.43 6.06 -13.42
CA ASN A 389 3.82 6.74 -12.20
C ASN A 389 3.49 8.21 -12.45
N THR A 390 2.25 8.61 -12.17
CA THR A 390 2.00 9.97 -11.70
C THR A 390 2.40 9.99 -10.24
N PRO A 391 3.61 10.44 -9.86
CA PRO A 391 3.71 11.10 -8.57
C PRO A 391 2.65 12.19 -8.58
N LEU A 392 1.86 12.28 -7.50
CA LEU A 392 1.05 13.46 -7.23
C LEU A 392 2.01 14.60 -6.86
N VAL A 393 2.70 15.14 -7.87
CA VAL A 393 3.34 16.44 -7.78
C VAL A 393 2.21 17.45 -7.77
N VAL A 394 1.64 17.64 -6.58
CA VAL A 394 0.80 18.79 -6.28
C VAL A 394 1.68 20.01 -6.58
N PRO A 395 1.27 20.92 -7.49
CA PRO A 395 2.00 22.17 -7.67
C PRO A 395 2.06 22.87 -6.32
N VAL A 396 3.28 23.06 -5.82
CA VAL A 396 3.55 23.55 -4.46
C VAL A 396 2.87 24.90 -4.31
N SER A 397 1.75 24.92 -3.60
CA SER A 397 0.81 26.04 -3.68
C SER A 397 1.41 27.28 -3.03
N GLY A 398 1.85 28.22 -3.86
CA GLY A 398 2.52 29.46 -3.46
C GLY A 398 3.93 29.62 -4.04
N LEU A 399 4.66 28.53 -4.31
CA LEU A 399 6.04 28.61 -4.80
C LEU A 399 6.09 28.86 -6.31
N ASN A 400 6.70 29.96 -6.76
CA ASN A 400 6.88 30.23 -8.19
C ASN A 400 8.07 29.44 -8.77
N ALA A 401 7.83 28.15 -9.05
CA ALA A 401 8.82 27.22 -9.55
C ALA A 401 8.26 26.35 -10.70
N THR A 402 9.14 25.93 -11.60
CA THR A 402 8.85 25.01 -12.71
C THR A 402 9.50 23.64 -12.46
N LEU A 403 8.95 22.61 -13.12
CA LEU A 403 9.51 21.26 -13.06
C LEU A 403 10.87 21.21 -13.78
N PRO A 404 11.83 20.40 -13.28
CA PRO A 404 13.10 20.17 -13.98
C PRO A 404 12.89 19.42 -15.31
N GLU A 405 13.84 19.58 -16.23
CA GLU A 405 13.89 18.79 -17.47
C GLU A 405 14.20 17.31 -17.20
N THR A 406 15.09 17.04 -16.25
CA THR A 406 15.45 15.70 -15.79
C THR A 406 14.58 15.30 -14.59
N PRO A 407 13.98 14.09 -14.55
CA PRO A 407 13.27 13.63 -13.36
C PRO A 407 14.16 13.60 -12.12
N LEU A 408 13.57 13.91 -10.95
CA LEU A 408 14.21 13.93 -9.63
C LEU A 408 15.19 15.09 -9.36
N ASP A 409 15.59 15.88 -10.36
CA ASP A 409 16.41 17.09 -10.16
C ASP A 409 15.66 18.19 -9.34
N PRO A 410 16.37 19.20 -8.79
CA PRO A 410 15.73 20.30 -8.06
C PRO A 410 14.71 21.05 -8.92
N LEU A 411 13.64 21.56 -8.29
CA LEU A 411 12.70 22.47 -8.96
C LEU A 411 13.47 23.70 -9.47
N GLN A 412 13.09 24.17 -10.65
CA GLN A 412 13.70 25.35 -11.26
C GLN A 412 12.95 26.60 -10.82
N TYR A 413 13.68 27.66 -10.43
CA TYR A 413 13.05 28.87 -9.91
C TYR A 413 12.53 29.76 -11.04
N GLY A 414 11.26 30.16 -10.97
CA GLY A 414 10.57 30.85 -12.07
C GLY A 414 10.86 32.35 -12.16
N GLU A 415 11.15 33.01 -11.03
CA GLU A 415 11.30 34.47 -10.96
C GLU A 415 12.76 34.90 -10.97
N SER A 416 13.42 34.84 -12.12
CA SER A 416 14.85 35.21 -12.22
C SER A 416 15.21 36.62 -11.72
N HIS A 417 14.24 37.50 -11.44
CA HIS A 417 14.44 38.87 -10.98
C HIS A 417 14.48 39.02 -9.46
N VAL A 418 13.92 38.06 -8.70
CA VAL A 418 13.90 38.04 -7.23
C VAL A 418 14.93 37.01 -6.74
N HIS A 419 15.55 37.19 -5.57
CA HIS A 419 16.43 36.15 -5.03
C HIS A 419 15.59 34.99 -4.48
N PRO A 420 15.92 33.70 -4.76
CA PRO A 420 15.16 32.56 -4.27
C PRO A 420 14.92 32.57 -2.74
N ILE A 421 15.89 33.05 -1.95
CA ILE A 421 15.75 33.16 -0.49
C ILE A 421 14.69 34.21 -0.11
N LYS A 422 14.63 35.35 -0.81
CA LYS A 422 13.62 36.41 -0.57
C LYS A 422 12.20 35.87 -0.78
N SER A 423 11.97 35.13 -1.87
CA SER A 423 10.69 34.43 -2.11
C SER A 423 10.41 33.36 -1.06
N LEU A 424 11.36 32.48 -0.73
CA LEU A 424 11.16 31.43 0.28
C LEU A 424 10.80 31.99 1.66
N VAL A 425 11.40 33.10 2.09
CA VAL A 425 11.05 33.80 3.33
C VAL A 425 9.64 34.41 3.24
N GLN A 426 9.33 35.15 2.17
CA GLN A 426 8.02 35.79 1.99
C GLN A 426 6.87 34.77 1.91
N ASP A 427 7.03 33.69 1.14
CA ASP A 427 6.04 32.62 0.99
C ASP A 427 5.82 31.88 2.31
N ALA A 428 6.90 31.62 3.06
CA ALA A 428 6.82 30.98 4.36
C ALA A 428 6.15 31.89 5.41
N GLN A 429 6.43 33.19 5.42
CA GLN A 429 5.78 34.17 6.28
C GLN A 429 4.28 34.30 5.97
N ALA A 430 3.89 34.37 4.69
CA ALA A 430 2.49 34.41 4.29
C ALA A 430 1.74 33.12 4.68
N SER A 431 2.36 31.95 4.44
CA SER A 431 1.84 30.65 4.88
C SER A 431 1.70 30.56 6.41
N TRP A 432 2.62 31.17 7.14
CA TRP A 432 2.66 31.15 8.60
C TRP A 432 1.59 32.05 9.22
N GLN A 433 1.47 33.28 8.74
CA GLN A 433 0.44 34.22 9.18
C GLN A 433 -0.97 33.62 8.98
N LYS A 434 -1.21 32.97 7.83
CA LYS A 434 -2.46 32.25 7.56
C LYS A 434 -2.73 31.11 8.56
N LYS A 435 -1.69 30.38 9.01
CA LYS A 435 -1.82 29.34 10.06
C LYS A 435 -2.20 29.96 11.40
N LEU A 436 -1.61 31.09 11.79
CA LEU A 436 -1.93 31.78 13.05
C LEU A 436 -3.36 32.33 13.07
N GLU A 437 -3.80 32.90 11.95
CA GLU A 437 -5.15 33.42 11.76
C GLU A 437 -6.21 32.32 11.82
N SER A 438 -5.92 31.12 11.28
CA SER A 438 -6.88 30.00 11.28
C SER A 438 -7.05 29.26 12.60
N GLN A 439 -6.25 29.55 13.64
CA GLN A 439 -6.32 28.82 14.92
C GLN A 439 -7.65 29.06 15.66
N SER A 440 -8.29 27.97 16.10
CA SER A 440 -9.54 27.96 16.87
C SER A 440 -9.51 28.86 18.10
N LYS A 441 -10.56 29.67 18.27
CA LYS A 441 -10.72 30.61 19.40
C LYS A 441 -11.70 30.09 20.46
N THR A 442 -12.55 29.11 20.12
CA THR A 442 -13.48 28.45 21.04
C THR A 442 -13.30 26.93 21.08
N LEU A 443 -13.74 26.29 22.18
CA LEU A 443 -13.74 24.82 22.31
C LEU A 443 -14.53 24.16 21.18
N ALA A 444 -15.68 24.74 20.80
CA ALA A 444 -16.51 24.23 19.72
C ALA A 444 -15.84 24.33 18.34
N GLU A 445 -14.98 25.32 18.12
CA GLU A 445 -14.13 25.39 16.91
C GLU A 445 -13.07 24.30 16.93
N ALA A 446 -12.32 24.17 18.03
CA ALA A 446 -11.26 23.17 18.17
C ALA A 446 -11.78 21.73 18.02
N VAL A 447 -12.99 21.42 18.51
CA VAL A 447 -13.66 20.13 18.28
C VAL A 447 -14.01 19.92 16.81
N ARG A 448 -14.56 20.93 16.13
CA ARG A 448 -14.89 20.84 14.70
C ARG A 448 -13.63 20.68 13.83
N GLU A 449 -12.57 21.42 14.14
CA GLU A 449 -11.31 21.37 13.43
C GLU A 449 -10.60 20.01 13.64
N TYR A 450 -10.60 19.49 14.88
CA TYR A 450 -10.16 18.14 15.18
C TYR A 450 -10.91 17.09 14.34
N GLN A 451 -12.24 17.14 14.30
CA GLN A 451 -13.07 16.23 13.52
C GLN A 451 -12.81 16.37 12.01
N ARG A 452 -12.60 17.60 11.52
CA ARG A 452 -12.28 17.89 10.12
C ARG A 452 -10.90 17.34 9.72
N ARG A 453 -9.89 17.40 10.60
CA ARG A 453 -8.54 16.88 10.34
C ARG A 453 -8.48 15.36 10.42
N TYR A 454 -9.02 14.77 11.49
CA TYR A 454 -8.75 13.37 11.84
C TYR A 454 -9.92 12.40 11.61
N GLY A 455 -11.10 12.91 11.23
CA GLY A 455 -12.28 12.08 10.89
C GLY A 455 -12.93 11.35 12.07
N ILE A 456 -12.47 11.60 13.30
CA ILE A 456 -12.98 11.00 14.54
C ILE A 456 -13.27 12.08 15.59
N PRO A 457 -14.12 11.81 16.59
CA PRO A 457 -14.29 12.69 17.75
C PRO A 457 -13.00 12.77 18.60
N PRO A 458 -12.77 13.87 19.33
CA PRO A 458 -11.64 13.97 20.27
C PRO A 458 -11.69 12.95 21.41
N PRO A 459 -10.56 12.66 22.08
CA PRO A 459 -10.51 11.78 23.24
C PRO A 459 -11.25 12.37 24.45
N PRO A 460 -11.49 11.57 25.52
CA PRO A 460 -11.99 12.09 26.79
C PRO A 460 -11.11 13.23 27.34
N HIS A 461 -11.71 14.11 28.13
CA HIS A 461 -11.09 15.27 28.76
C HIS A 461 -10.45 16.29 27.79
N PHE A 462 -10.80 16.26 26.50
CA PHE A 462 -10.41 17.29 25.52
C PHE A 462 -10.83 18.70 25.96
N ASP A 463 -11.96 18.84 26.66
CA ASP A 463 -12.40 20.10 27.28
C ASP A 463 -11.43 20.60 28.36
N LYS A 464 -10.83 19.69 29.13
CA LYS A 464 -9.82 19.99 30.16
C LYS A 464 -8.48 20.37 29.51
N TRP A 465 -8.07 19.63 28.47
CA TRP A 465 -6.90 19.99 27.67
C TRP A 465 -7.06 21.37 27.01
N TYR A 466 -8.21 21.67 26.41
CA TYR A 466 -8.45 22.98 25.80
C TYR A 466 -8.42 24.11 26.84
N ALA A 467 -9.07 23.92 27.99
CA ALA A 467 -9.03 24.89 29.09
C ALA A 467 -7.61 25.11 29.62
N PHE A 468 -6.80 24.05 29.72
CA PHE A 468 -5.38 24.12 30.10
C PHE A 468 -4.54 24.85 29.03
N ALA A 469 -4.69 24.50 27.75
CA ALA A 469 -4.03 25.19 26.63
C ALA A 469 -4.34 26.70 26.60
N LYS A 470 -5.61 27.08 26.86
CA LYS A 470 -6.00 28.48 26.95
C LYS A 470 -5.48 29.19 28.21
N SER A 471 -5.41 28.52 29.36
CA SER A 471 -4.88 29.12 30.59
C SER A 471 -3.35 29.32 30.55
N LYS A 472 -2.65 28.54 29.73
CA LYS A 472 -1.22 28.63 29.46
C LYS A 472 -0.85 29.58 28.30
N ASP A 473 -1.84 30.22 27.68
CA ASP A 473 -1.69 31.05 26.47
C ASP A 473 -0.93 30.33 25.34
N VAL A 474 -1.37 29.11 24.98
CA VAL A 474 -0.82 28.39 23.83
C VAL A 474 -1.31 29.03 22.53
N GLN A 475 -0.35 29.30 21.63
CA GLN A 475 -0.57 30.01 20.38
C GLN A 475 -1.17 29.12 19.28
N LEU A 476 -0.78 27.82 19.25
CA LEU A 476 -1.24 26.83 18.27
C LEU A 476 -2.17 25.80 18.94
N ILE A 477 -3.47 25.93 18.66
CA ILE A 477 -4.54 25.11 19.24
C ILE A 477 -4.86 23.89 18.36
N ASP A 478 -4.65 23.98 17.05
CA ASP A 478 -5.08 22.94 16.11
C ASP A 478 -3.92 22.11 15.51
N GLU A 479 -2.68 22.53 15.74
CA GLU A 479 -1.47 21.97 15.12
C GLU A 479 -0.87 20.81 15.95
N TYR A 480 -1.47 19.63 15.83
CA TYR A 480 -1.07 18.40 16.57
C TYR A 480 -1.02 17.16 15.65
N ASP A 481 -0.77 17.36 14.36
CA ASP A 481 -0.83 16.33 13.33
C ASP A 481 0.27 15.26 13.54
N THR A 482 1.42 15.62 14.11
CA THR A 482 2.51 14.70 14.53
C THR A 482 2.04 13.66 15.56
N ILE A 483 1.15 14.04 16.48
CA ILE A 483 0.52 13.10 17.43
C ILE A 483 -0.35 12.13 16.67
N TYR A 484 -1.24 12.63 15.81
CA TYR A 484 -2.14 11.81 15.01
C TYR A 484 -1.37 10.80 14.15
N HIS A 485 -0.38 11.26 13.37
CA HIS A 485 0.39 10.39 12.48
C HIS A 485 1.23 9.35 13.24
N SER A 486 1.80 9.70 14.39
CA SER A 486 2.57 8.76 15.20
C SER A 486 1.68 7.71 15.88
N LEU A 487 0.44 8.05 16.23
CA LEU A 487 -0.51 7.16 16.88
C LEU A 487 -1.40 6.37 15.90
N LEU A 488 -1.51 6.79 14.64
CA LEU A 488 -2.38 6.18 13.63
C LEU A 488 -2.17 4.65 13.46
N PRO A 489 -0.94 4.11 13.33
CA PRO A 489 -0.75 2.66 13.18
C PRO A 489 -1.23 1.83 14.38
N PHE A 490 -1.27 2.42 15.59
CA PHE A 490 -1.68 1.72 16.81
C PHE A 490 -3.19 1.47 16.89
N TRP A 491 -4.01 2.23 16.14
CA TRP A 491 -5.45 1.94 16.02
C TRP A 491 -5.74 0.57 15.41
N ALA A 492 -4.80 -0.02 14.66
CA ALA A 492 -4.90 -1.37 14.12
C ALA A 492 -4.85 -2.46 15.19
N LEU A 493 -4.05 -2.26 16.24
CA LEU A 493 -3.83 -3.20 17.33
C LEU A 493 -4.96 -3.10 18.37
N SER A 494 -5.24 -4.19 19.09
CA SER A 494 -6.14 -4.12 20.26
C SER A 494 -5.46 -3.37 21.43
N PRO A 495 -6.23 -2.73 22.33
CA PRO A 495 -5.69 -2.05 23.52
C PRO A 495 -4.78 -2.97 24.35
N ALA A 496 -5.21 -4.21 24.60
CA ALA A 496 -4.44 -5.23 25.31
C ALA A 496 -3.10 -5.58 24.62
N THR A 497 -3.05 -5.64 23.28
CA THR A 497 -1.81 -5.88 22.55
C THR A 497 -0.82 -4.73 22.70
N ILE A 498 -1.29 -3.48 22.73
CA ILE A 498 -0.42 -2.31 22.96
C ILE A 498 0.19 -2.39 24.36
N ARG A 499 -0.64 -2.60 25.41
CA ARG A 499 -0.18 -2.75 26.80
C ARG A 499 0.77 -3.94 26.99
N ALA A 500 0.51 -5.05 26.31
CA ALA A 500 1.40 -6.22 26.33
C ALA A 500 2.77 -5.91 25.71
N ARG A 501 2.82 -5.21 24.57
CA ARG A 501 4.08 -4.78 23.93
C ARG A 501 4.86 -3.77 24.79
N THR A 502 4.18 -2.83 25.47
CA THR A 502 4.84 -1.97 26.46
C THR A 502 5.50 -2.79 27.58
N ARG A 503 4.76 -3.74 28.16
CA ARG A 503 5.24 -4.60 29.26
C ARG A 503 6.41 -5.49 28.82
N GLU A 504 6.36 -6.02 27.61
CA GLU A 504 7.45 -6.81 27.01
C GLU A 504 8.73 -5.98 26.83
N ALA A 505 8.61 -4.78 26.27
CA ALA A 505 9.75 -3.89 26.05
C ALA A 505 10.41 -3.46 27.37
N LEU A 506 9.61 -3.09 28.37
CA LEU A 506 10.10 -2.65 29.68
C LEU A 506 10.63 -3.79 30.54
N GLY A 507 10.07 -4.99 30.43
CA GLY A 507 10.44 -6.13 31.28
C GLY A 507 11.83 -6.72 31.01
N PHE A 508 12.45 -6.41 29.88
CA PHE A 508 13.77 -6.90 29.50
C PHE A 508 14.82 -5.78 29.65
N ALA A 509 15.62 -5.85 30.71
CA ALA A 509 16.51 -4.77 31.16
C ALA A 509 17.46 -4.23 30.07
N ASP A 510 18.08 -5.12 29.28
CA ASP A 510 19.07 -4.73 28.26
C ASP A 510 18.44 -4.00 27.05
N ASN A 511 17.11 -3.80 27.01
CA ASN A 511 16.48 -2.88 26.06
C ASN A 511 16.83 -1.41 26.34
N ASN A 512 17.31 -1.08 27.57
CA ASN A 512 17.68 0.26 28.02
C ASN A 512 16.54 1.28 27.85
N LEU A 513 15.37 0.97 28.39
CA LEU A 513 14.21 1.86 28.41
C LEU A 513 13.96 2.40 29.81
N MET A 514 13.35 3.59 29.90
CA MET A 514 12.79 4.13 31.14
C MET A 514 11.30 3.80 31.16
N GLY A 515 10.86 3.06 32.18
CA GLY A 515 9.47 2.72 32.42
C GLY A 515 8.83 3.68 33.43
N LEU A 516 7.63 4.17 33.13
CA LEU A 516 6.87 5.04 34.03
C LEU A 516 5.41 4.55 34.11
N LEU A 517 4.94 4.30 35.33
CA LEU A 517 3.64 3.68 35.60
C LEU A 517 2.68 4.70 36.23
N ILE A 518 1.58 5.01 35.54
CA ILE A 518 0.54 5.94 36.00
C ILE A 518 -0.62 5.14 36.58
N ARG A 519 -1.06 5.43 37.80
CA ARG A 519 -2.24 4.82 38.45
C ARG A 519 -3.04 5.86 39.24
N ASN A 520 -4.36 5.87 39.09
CA ASN A 520 -5.30 6.77 39.75
C ASN A 520 -4.89 8.26 39.68
N GLY A 521 -4.41 8.71 38.52
CA GLY A 521 -3.98 10.11 38.34
C GLY A 521 -2.66 10.49 39.03
N ALA A 522 -1.79 9.51 39.35
CA ALA A 522 -0.46 9.75 39.89
C ALA A 522 0.59 8.84 39.23
N VAL A 523 1.84 9.30 39.14
CA VAL A 523 2.99 8.44 38.84
C VAL A 523 3.30 7.64 40.11
N VAL A 524 3.17 6.31 40.05
CA VAL A 524 3.37 5.44 41.23
C VAL A 524 4.71 4.72 41.25
N HIS A 525 5.38 4.66 40.09
CA HIS A 525 6.67 3.99 39.93
C HIS A 525 7.39 4.46 38.68
N VAL A 526 8.71 4.60 38.76
CA VAL A 526 9.62 4.91 37.64
C VAL A 526 10.86 4.04 37.80
N GLU A 527 11.36 3.46 36.70
CA GLU A 527 12.63 2.71 36.69
C GLU A 527 13.34 2.87 35.34
N GLY A 528 14.68 2.72 35.35
CA GLY A 528 15.51 2.93 34.16
C GLY A 528 15.75 4.40 33.81
N GLY A 529 16.62 4.64 32.82
CA GLY A 529 17.03 6.00 32.44
C GLY A 529 17.88 6.72 33.51
N GLN A 530 18.17 8.01 33.25
CA GLN A 530 18.92 8.88 34.15
C GLN A 530 17.97 9.72 35.01
N ASP A 531 18.34 10.06 36.24
CA ASP A 531 17.45 10.73 37.22
C ASP A 531 16.77 11.99 36.67
N TRP A 532 17.52 12.86 35.99
CA TRP A 532 16.98 14.08 35.37
C TRP A 532 15.93 13.80 34.27
N LEU A 533 16.01 12.66 33.59
CA LEU A 533 15.05 12.25 32.56
C LEU A 533 13.74 11.80 33.22
N GLN A 534 13.84 11.09 34.35
CA GLN A 534 12.70 10.71 35.18
C GLN A 534 12.01 11.95 35.77
N GLU A 535 12.80 12.85 36.37
CA GLU A 535 12.32 14.13 36.94
C GLU A 535 11.62 14.99 35.89
N ALA A 536 12.22 15.15 34.71
CA ALA A 536 11.63 15.93 33.62
C ALA A 536 10.33 15.32 33.08
N ALA A 537 10.30 14.00 32.83
CA ALA A 537 9.10 13.33 32.34
C ALA A 537 7.95 13.40 33.36
N ALA A 538 8.23 13.12 34.63
CA ALA A 538 7.23 13.23 35.70
C ALA A 538 6.79 14.69 35.92
N GLY A 539 7.74 15.65 35.88
CA GLY A 539 7.51 17.08 36.03
C GLY A 539 6.60 17.65 34.95
N MET A 540 6.85 17.33 33.67
CA MET A 540 5.98 17.72 32.56
C MET A 540 4.55 17.19 32.73
N MET A 541 4.35 16.01 33.31
CA MET A 541 3.01 15.43 33.48
C MET A 541 2.26 15.96 34.71
N ALA A 542 2.97 16.37 35.76
CA ALA A 542 2.41 16.71 37.06
C ALA A 542 1.18 17.65 37.04
N PRO A 543 1.09 18.69 36.17
CA PRO A 543 -0.07 19.58 36.12
C PRO A 543 -1.39 18.91 35.68
N PHE A 544 -1.33 17.77 34.97
CA PHE A 544 -2.50 17.16 34.31
C PHE A 544 -2.70 15.67 34.55
N LEU A 545 -1.84 15.00 35.35
CA LEU A 545 -1.95 13.56 35.67
C LEU A 545 -3.38 13.13 36.09
N ASN A 546 -4.10 13.96 36.85
CA ASN A 546 -5.47 13.71 37.31
C ASN A 546 -6.50 13.46 36.19
N TYR A 547 -6.19 13.85 34.95
CA TYR A 547 -7.05 13.66 33.78
C TYR A 547 -6.66 12.43 32.93
N LEU A 548 -5.56 11.75 33.25
CA LEU A 548 -5.09 10.58 32.50
C LEU A 548 -5.66 9.27 33.08
N PRO A 549 -5.88 8.25 32.24
CA PRO A 549 -6.17 6.90 32.71
C PRO A 549 -4.91 6.20 33.25
N ASP A 550 -5.12 5.07 33.92
CA ASP A 550 -4.05 4.14 34.28
C ASP A 550 -3.35 3.61 33.02
N MET A 551 -2.03 3.83 32.91
CA MET A 551 -1.23 3.41 31.75
C MET A 551 0.22 3.12 32.15
N ASP A 552 0.91 2.38 31.30
CA ASP A 552 2.35 2.11 31.39
C ASP A 552 3.01 2.78 30.18
N LEU A 553 4.08 3.55 30.40
CA LEU A 553 4.80 4.29 29.36
C LEU A 553 6.24 3.81 29.26
N ALA A 554 6.73 3.62 28.02
CA ALA A 554 8.08 3.17 27.73
C ALA A 554 8.85 4.23 26.95
N PHE A 555 9.78 4.90 27.62
CA PHE A 555 10.61 5.94 27.04
C PHE A 555 11.97 5.39 26.60
N ASN A 556 12.39 5.75 25.41
CA ASN A 556 13.73 5.51 24.91
C ASN A 556 14.75 6.35 25.70
N THR A 557 15.85 5.73 26.12
CA THR A 557 16.96 6.42 26.82
C THR A 557 18.17 6.67 25.91
N HIS A 558 18.18 6.08 24.72
CA HIS A 558 19.19 6.34 23.68
C HIS A 558 18.84 7.62 22.91
N ASP A 559 19.83 8.19 22.22
CA ASP A 559 19.59 9.24 21.23
C ASP A 559 18.83 8.64 20.02
N GLU A 560 19.28 7.45 19.59
CA GLU A 560 18.77 6.75 18.40
C GLU A 560 17.35 6.17 18.57
N PRO A 561 16.45 6.32 17.57
CA PRO A 561 15.07 5.79 17.59
C PRO A 561 15.03 4.25 17.48
N ARG A 562 13.85 3.66 17.71
CA ARG A 562 13.73 2.27 18.19
C ARG A 562 12.79 1.35 17.40
N VAL A 563 11.90 1.89 16.56
CA VAL A 563 10.82 1.11 15.93
C VAL A 563 10.77 1.34 14.42
N VAL A 564 11.01 0.29 13.62
CA VAL A 564 10.89 0.34 12.14
C VAL A 564 10.10 -0.86 11.64
N VAL A 565 8.82 -0.64 11.36
CA VAL A 565 7.87 -1.64 10.84
C VAL A 565 8.03 -1.75 9.32
N PRO A 566 8.21 -2.96 8.75
CA PRO A 566 8.25 -3.17 7.29
C PRO A 566 7.05 -2.55 6.57
N HIS A 567 7.27 -2.03 5.36
CA HIS A 567 6.30 -1.23 4.61
C HIS A 567 4.93 -1.92 4.42
N ASP A 568 4.92 -3.19 4.06
CA ASP A 568 3.73 -3.99 3.83
C ASP A 568 2.89 -4.15 5.11
N GLU A 569 3.56 -4.43 6.25
CA GLU A 569 2.90 -4.50 7.55
C GLU A 569 2.43 -3.12 8.02
N LEU A 570 3.22 -2.07 7.82
CA LEU A 570 2.85 -0.70 8.18
C LEU A 570 1.65 -0.21 7.38
N ALA A 571 1.62 -0.46 6.07
CA ALA A 571 0.49 -0.16 5.20
C ALA A 571 -0.78 -0.92 5.64
N ARG A 572 -0.64 -2.20 5.98
CA ARG A 572 -1.75 -3.03 6.52
C ARG A 572 -2.29 -2.49 7.85
N LEU A 573 -1.41 -2.04 8.74
CA LEU A 573 -1.80 -1.41 10.02
C LEU A 573 -2.54 -0.08 9.75
N ILE A 574 -1.99 0.80 8.92
CA ILE A 574 -2.64 2.09 8.57
C ILE A 574 -3.99 1.87 7.89
N GLN A 575 -4.10 0.90 6.98
CA GLN A 575 -5.37 0.56 6.34
C GLN A 575 -6.41 0.06 7.36
N LEU A 576 -6.02 -0.87 8.24
CA LEU A 576 -6.92 -1.39 9.29
C LEU A 576 -7.36 -0.29 10.27
N ALA A 577 -6.48 0.65 10.58
CA ALA A 577 -6.79 1.84 11.37
C ALA A 577 -7.87 2.70 10.67
N LEU A 578 -7.61 3.16 9.45
CA LEU A 578 -8.45 4.11 8.72
C LEU A 578 -9.77 3.52 8.21
N GLU A 579 -9.76 2.31 7.66
CA GLU A 579 -10.93 1.72 6.99
C GLU A 579 -11.82 0.91 7.93
N THR A 580 -11.29 0.42 9.05
CA THR A 580 -12.03 -0.50 9.94
C THR A 580 -12.16 0.00 11.37
N ASN A 581 -11.07 0.46 12.01
CA ASN A 581 -11.11 0.71 13.45
C ASN A 581 -11.52 2.14 13.83
N MET A 582 -11.00 3.17 13.18
CA MET A 582 -11.42 4.56 13.42
C MET A 582 -12.88 4.85 13.01
N PRO A 583 -13.45 4.28 11.93
CA PRO A 583 -14.86 4.45 11.60
C PRO A 583 -15.82 3.94 12.69
N LYS A 584 -15.43 2.96 13.52
CA LYS A 584 -16.26 2.43 14.62
C LYS A 584 -16.57 3.47 15.70
N ILE A 585 -15.63 4.38 15.99
CA ILE A 585 -15.86 5.48 16.94
C ILE A 585 -16.59 6.65 16.26
N ALA A 586 -16.27 6.95 14.99
CA ALA A 586 -16.98 8.00 14.23
C ALA A 586 -18.48 7.69 14.04
N ALA A 587 -18.87 6.40 14.06
CA ALA A 587 -20.25 5.95 13.95
C ALA A 587 -21.02 5.85 15.28
N GLN A 588 -20.39 6.12 16.45
CA GLN A 588 -21.12 6.03 17.72
C GLN A 588 -22.09 7.21 17.91
N PRO A 589 -23.35 6.95 18.32
CA PRO A 589 -24.35 8.00 18.53
C PRO A 589 -24.12 8.81 19.81
N SER A 590 -23.42 8.24 20.80
CA SER A 590 -23.08 8.88 22.06
C SER A 590 -21.72 8.38 22.54
N LEU A 591 -20.96 9.28 23.17
CA LEU A 591 -19.61 9.00 23.67
C LEU A 591 -19.53 9.40 25.14
N LYS A 592 -18.78 8.63 25.91
CA LYS A 592 -18.51 8.93 27.31
C LYS A 592 -17.27 9.83 27.43
N ASN A 593 -17.44 11.04 27.94
CA ASN A 593 -16.31 11.94 28.28
C ASN A 593 -15.62 11.53 29.59
N ALA A 594 -15.21 10.27 29.70
CA ALA A 594 -14.39 9.74 30.79
C ALA A 594 -13.79 8.40 30.37
N TYR A 595 -12.54 8.16 30.77
CA TYR A 595 -11.87 6.87 30.58
C TYR A 595 -12.53 5.73 31.37
N SER A 596 -12.18 4.50 31.02
CA SER A 596 -12.55 3.28 31.73
C SER A 596 -11.81 3.14 33.06
N ARG A 597 -12.25 2.17 33.87
CA ARG A 597 -11.45 1.70 35.02
C ARG A 597 -10.20 0.97 34.49
N ARG A 598 -9.15 0.92 35.32
CA ARG A 598 -7.90 0.19 35.04
C ARG A 598 -8.17 -1.20 34.47
N ALA A 599 -7.59 -1.49 33.30
CA ALA A 599 -7.66 -2.79 32.66
C ALA A 599 -7.07 -3.90 33.54
N ALA A 600 -7.59 -5.13 33.44
CA ALA A 600 -7.23 -6.23 34.34
C ALA A 600 -5.74 -6.66 34.25
N ASP A 601 -5.09 -6.43 33.10
CA ASP A 601 -3.67 -6.73 32.87
C ASP A 601 -2.73 -5.59 33.33
N LEU A 602 -3.26 -4.40 33.61
CA LEU A 602 -2.52 -3.36 34.31
C LEU A 602 -2.53 -3.68 35.80
N GLY A 603 -1.41 -4.25 36.26
CA GLY A 603 -1.18 -4.55 37.67
C GLY A 603 -1.13 -3.28 38.56
N PRO A 604 -0.91 -3.44 39.88
CA PRO A 604 -0.95 -2.33 40.84
C PRO A 604 0.16 -1.28 40.69
N GLY A 605 1.03 -1.39 39.68
CA GLY A 605 2.07 -0.39 39.39
C GLY A 605 3.26 -0.40 40.34
N LYS A 606 3.51 -1.49 41.09
CA LYS A 606 4.58 -1.55 42.13
C LYS A 606 5.97 -1.94 41.61
N ARG A 607 6.05 -2.49 40.41
CA ARG A 607 7.27 -2.92 39.71
C ARG A 607 6.92 -3.26 38.27
N ILE A 608 7.90 -3.25 37.40
CA ILE A 608 7.79 -3.88 36.09
C ILE A 608 8.04 -5.39 36.24
N GLY A 609 7.35 -6.19 35.43
CA GLY A 609 7.51 -7.64 35.43
C GLY A 609 8.68 -8.04 34.54
N GLU A 610 9.63 -8.80 35.08
CA GLU A 610 10.79 -9.29 34.32
C GLU A 610 10.35 -10.18 33.13
N VAL A 611 10.97 -9.95 31.98
CA VAL A 611 10.80 -10.71 30.73
C VAL A 611 12.17 -11.23 30.31
N LYS A 612 12.24 -12.48 29.84
CA LYS A 612 13.52 -13.18 29.57
C LYS A 612 13.99 -13.13 28.11
N THR A 613 13.22 -12.49 27.23
CA THR A 613 13.43 -12.45 25.78
C THR A 613 13.09 -11.08 25.23
N THR A 614 13.76 -10.63 24.18
CA THR A 614 13.46 -9.37 23.49
C THR A 614 13.32 -9.57 21.99
N ARG A 615 12.55 -8.69 21.34
CA ARG A 615 12.45 -8.55 19.87
C ARG A 615 13.31 -7.41 19.31
N PHE A 616 14.05 -6.71 20.16
CA PHE A 616 14.97 -5.65 19.75
C PHE A 616 16.32 -6.24 19.29
N ASN A 617 16.70 -5.94 18.04
CA ASN A 617 17.96 -6.37 17.43
C ASN A 617 19.02 -5.27 17.61
N VAL A 618 20.22 -5.63 18.08
CA VAL A 618 21.30 -4.66 18.37
C VAL A 618 22.24 -4.51 17.16
N PHE A 619 22.43 -3.26 16.73
CA PHE A 619 23.20 -2.85 15.55
C PHE A 619 24.19 -1.71 15.85
N SER A 620 24.53 -1.48 17.11
CA SER A 620 25.56 -0.51 17.51
C SER A 620 26.86 -0.71 16.72
N HIS A 621 27.41 0.40 16.19
CA HIS A 621 28.62 0.43 15.35
C HIS A 621 28.55 -0.38 14.04
N GLN A 622 27.35 -0.69 13.54
CA GLN A 622 27.10 -1.37 12.26
C GLN A 622 26.30 -0.49 11.29
N ALA A 623 26.30 -0.82 10.00
CA ALA A 623 25.53 -0.07 9.00
C ALA A 623 24.03 -0.32 9.14
N THR A 624 23.24 0.75 9.17
CA THR A 624 21.80 0.70 9.50
C THR A 624 20.88 1.20 8.39
N TRP A 625 21.43 1.61 7.24
CA TRP A 625 20.63 2.06 6.09
C TRP A 625 19.54 1.03 5.69
N ILE A 626 19.92 -0.25 5.59
CA ILE A 626 19.00 -1.35 5.23
C ILE A 626 17.85 -1.50 6.25
N PRO A 627 18.10 -1.73 7.57
CA PRO A 627 17.01 -1.86 8.53
C PRO A 627 16.21 -0.56 8.72
N SER A 628 16.81 0.62 8.51
CA SER A 628 16.11 1.90 8.67
C SER A 628 15.18 2.24 7.51
N ARG A 629 15.50 1.82 6.27
CA ARG A 629 14.67 2.08 5.08
C ARG A 629 13.50 1.10 4.89
N MET A 630 13.19 0.26 5.89
CA MET A 630 12.22 -0.84 5.71
C MET A 630 10.76 -0.40 5.63
N SER A 631 10.39 0.74 6.23
CA SER A 631 9.03 1.30 6.13
C SER A 631 8.76 2.05 4.82
N CYS A 632 9.80 2.39 4.06
CA CYS A 632 9.68 3.07 2.78
C CYS A 632 9.02 2.17 1.73
N SER A 633 8.15 2.75 0.89
CA SER A 633 7.50 2.02 -0.21
C SER A 633 8.53 1.34 -1.12
N PRO A 634 8.29 0.11 -1.60
CA PRO A 634 9.09 -0.53 -2.65
C PRO A 634 9.33 0.38 -3.88
N ASP A 635 8.41 1.28 -4.20
CA ASP A 635 8.49 2.22 -5.32
C ASP A 635 9.23 3.54 -5.00
N SER A 636 9.65 3.73 -3.75
CA SER A 636 10.39 4.92 -3.32
C SER A 636 11.85 4.93 -3.81
N PRO A 637 12.47 6.11 -4.01
CA PRO A 637 13.89 6.23 -4.35
C PRO A 637 14.82 5.47 -3.39
N ALA A 638 14.52 5.50 -2.09
CA ALA A 638 15.29 4.76 -1.08
C ALA A 638 15.21 3.23 -1.23
N ARG A 639 14.28 2.68 -2.03
CA ARG A 639 14.10 1.24 -2.26
C ARG A 639 14.51 0.78 -3.65
N ALA A 640 15.24 1.61 -4.41
CA ALA A 640 15.82 1.23 -5.69
C ALA A 640 16.59 -0.11 -5.61
N LEU A 641 16.38 -0.96 -6.62
CA LEU A 641 16.96 -2.32 -6.67
C LEU A 641 18.44 -2.31 -7.09
N GLU A 642 18.81 -1.39 -7.97
CA GLU A 642 20.16 -1.19 -8.47
C GLU A 642 20.76 0.07 -7.83
N GLU A 643 21.97 -0.03 -7.27
CA GLU A 643 22.66 1.12 -6.66
C GLU A 643 22.94 2.26 -7.65
N SER A 644 23.03 1.94 -8.95
CA SER A 644 23.18 2.92 -10.03
C SER A 644 21.90 3.74 -10.30
N LEU A 645 20.76 3.33 -9.73
CA LEU A 645 19.47 4.02 -9.83
C LEU A 645 19.11 4.76 -8.53
N GLU A 646 19.89 4.62 -7.45
CA GLU A 646 19.73 5.36 -6.19
C GLU A 646 19.99 6.87 -6.39
N HIS A 647 18.95 7.63 -6.75
CA HIS A 647 18.98 9.09 -6.89
C HIS A 647 18.03 9.75 -5.90
N ASP A 648 18.44 10.87 -5.30
CA ASP A 648 17.58 11.65 -4.42
C ASP A 648 16.46 12.33 -5.22
N ASN A 649 15.24 12.31 -4.69
CA ASN A 649 14.09 13.04 -5.21
C ASN A 649 14.17 14.52 -4.80
N LEU A 650 15.16 15.23 -5.35
CA LEU A 650 15.39 16.66 -5.11
C LEU A 650 14.17 17.50 -5.55
N THR A 651 13.41 17.03 -6.55
CA THR A 651 12.15 17.65 -6.97
C THR A 651 11.14 17.80 -5.82
N ALA A 652 11.21 16.97 -4.77
CA ALA A 652 10.28 17.03 -3.63
C ALA A 652 10.66 18.06 -2.55
N TYR A 653 11.90 18.55 -2.53
CA TYR A 653 12.39 19.41 -1.43
C TYR A 653 13.42 20.49 -1.76
N ALA A 654 14.05 20.47 -2.93
CA ALA A 654 15.14 21.37 -3.30
C ALA A 654 14.75 22.32 -4.45
N LEU A 655 15.20 23.57 -4.36
CA LEU A 655 14.94 24.65 -5.32
C LEU A 655 16.25 25.24 -5.88
N GLY A 656 16.33 25.35 -7.21
CA GLY A 656 17.44 25.93 -7.96
C GLY A 656 18.74 25.11 -7.95
N ASP A 657 19.74 25.60 -8.69
CA ASP A 657 21.07 25.00 -8.84
C ASP A 657 21.81 24.68 -7.54
N LEU A 658 21.50 25.45 -6.49
CA LEU A 658 22.10 25.34 -5.15
C LEU A 658 21.35 24.34 -4.26
N GLY A 659 20.09 24.02 -4.59
CA GLY A 659 19.27 23.07 -3.85
C GLY A 659 18.71 23.61 -2.53
N PHE A 660 18.25 24.87 -2.49
CA PHE A 660 17.64 25.47 -1.31
C PHE A 660 16.46 24.62 -0.82
N VAL A 661 16.43 24.29 0.48
CA VAL A 661 15.40 23.39 1.05
C VAL A 661 14.07 24.12 1.20
N TYR A 662 13.17 23.98 0.23
CA TYR A 662 11.83 24.60 0.28
C TYR A 662 10.82 23.76 1.08
N ASN A 663 11.05 22.45 1.23
CA ASN A 663 10.16 21.54 1.96
C ASN A 663 10.93 20.64 2.94
N GLN A 664 11.02 21.09 4.19
CA GLN A 664 11.75 20.40 5.26
C GLN A 664 11.20 19.00 5.58
N THR A 665 9.87 18.80 5.50
CA THR A 665 9.26 17.48 5.75
C THR A 665 9.66 16.48 4.66
N ALA A 666 9.72 16.91 3.39
CA ALA A 666 10.19 16.03 2.31
C ALA A 666 11.71 15.82 2.31
N PHE A 667 12.51 16.82 2.70
CA PHE A 667 13.97 16.69 2.86
C PHE A 667 14.35 15.70 3.98
N SER A 668 13.69 15.81 5.14
CA SER A 668 13.88 14.88 6.27
C SER A 668 13.23 13.51 6.04
N ASP A 669 12.51 13.32 4.93
CA ASP A 669 12.00 12.00 4.55
C ASP A 669 13.08 11.18 3.84
N ILE A 670 13.66 10.24 4.58
CA ILE A 670 14.73 9.37 4.10
C ILE A 670 14.29 8.50 2.91
N CYS A 671 12.97 8.30 2.72
CA CYS A 671 12.43 7.57 1.59
C CYS A 671 12.64 8.32 0.25
N ASN A 672 12.81 9.64 0.27
CA ASN A 672 13.16 10.46 -0.89
C ASN A 672 14.68 10.49 -1.16
N SER A 673 15.53 10.16 -0.18
CA SER A 673 16.95 10.54 -0.18
C SER A 673 17.89 9.35 0.06
N PRO A 674 18.03 8.41 -0.90
CA PRO A 674 18.98 7.30 -0.80
C PRO A 674 20.43 7.71 -0.53
N SER A 675 20.86 8.92 -0.93
CA SER A 675 22.20 9.42 -0.65
C SER A 675 22.52 9.51 0.84
N PHE A 676 21.50 9.61 1.72
CA PHE A 676 21.68 9.70 3.16
C PHE A 676 22.36 8.45 3.72
N GLY A 677 22.07 7.26 3.17
CA GLY A 677 22.74 6.01 3.53
C GLY A 677 24.26 6.01 3.33
N LYS A 678 24.78 6.93 2.50
CA LYS A 678 26.20 7.09 2.16
C LYS A 678 26.79 8.43 2.67
N SER A 679 25.99 9.29 3.31
CA SER A 679 26.38 10.66 3.71
C SER A 679 25.99 11.09 5.15
N HIS A 680 25.23 10.27 5.88
CA HIS A 680 24.78 10.54 7.25
C HIS A 680 25.29 9.47 8.24
N GLY A 681 25.91 9.89 9.35
CA GLY A 681 26.65 8.98 10.22
C GLY A 681 25.80 7.95 10.98
N PHE A 682 24.54 8.29 11.31
CA PHE A 682 23.56 7.34 11.85
C PHE A 682 23.38 6.11 10.94
N PHE A 683 23.45 6.27 9.61
CA PHE A 683 23.31 5.17 8.66
C PHE A 683 24.62 4.44 8.37
N ASP A 684 25.76 5.16 8.42
CA ASP A 684 27.08 4.52 8.33
C ASP A 684 27.28 3.57 9.50
N ARG A 685 27.22 4.10 10.74
CA ARG A 685 27.40 3.41 12.02
C ARG A 685 26.89 4.30 13.16
N PRO A 686 25.73 4.07 13.78
CA PRO A 686 25.30 4.82 14.97
C PRO A 686 26.06 4.35 16.21
N ASN A 687 26.05 5.14 17.28
CA ASN A 687 26.80 4.80 18.49
C ASN A 687 26.08 3.73 19.33
N ALA A 688 24.75 3.79 19.40
CA ALA A 688 23.93 2.84 20.15
C ALA A 688 22.57 2.61 19.48
N PHE A 689 22.48 1.66 18.54
CA PHE A 689 21.22 1.36 17.85
C PHE A 689 20.70 -0.03 18.21
N SER A 690 19.44 -0.09 18.64
CA SER A 690 18.72 -1.33 18.92
C SER A 690 17.27 -1.16 18.51
N VAL A 691 16.79 -2.00 17.60
CA VAL A 691 15.56 -1.74 16.82
C VAL A 691 14.64 -2.95 16.78
N VAL A 692 13.33 -2.71 16.90
CA VAL A 692 12.29 -3.72 16.73
C VAL A 692 11.54 -3.51 15.41
N HIS A 693 11.18 -4.61 14.75
CA HIS A 693 10.50 -4.61 13.45
C HIS A 693 8.99 -4.90 13.53
N ASP A 694 8.48 -4.93 14.76
CA ASP A 694 7.08 -4.93 15.13
C ASP A 694 6.68 -3.53 15.63
N LEU A 695 5.43 -3.13 15.46
CA LEU A 695 4.93 -1.86 16.02
C LEU A 695 4.89 -1.88 17.57
N PHE A 696 5.86 -1.25 18.22
CA PHE A 696 5.94 -1.10 19.68
C PHE A 696 5.70 0.36 20.11
N PRO A 697 4.99 0.61 21.23
CA PRO A 697 4.71 1.95 21.73
C PRO A 697 5.90 2.53 22.51
N ILE A 698 7.00 2.81 21.82
CA ILE A 698 8.19 3.44 22.40
C ILE A 698 8.15 4.95 22.19
N PHE A 699 8.33 5.71 23.27
CA PHE A 699 8.36 7.17 23.26
C PHE A 699 9.80 7.67 23.10
N SER A 700 10.10 8.41 22.03
CA SER A 700 11.45 8.90 21.71
C SER A 700 11.48 10.41 21.54
N GLN A 701 12.60 11.05 21.92
CA GLN A 701 12.74 12.51 21.87
C GLN A 701 12.80 13.05 20.42
N SER A 702 13.27 12.24 19.49
CA SER A 702 13.26 12.51 18.04
C SER A 702 13.24 11.19 17.26
N LYS A 703 12.98 11.26 15.94
CA LYS A 703 13.05 10.10 15.03
C LYS A 703 13.31 10.50 13.58
N MET A 704 13.63 9.53 12.72
CA MET A 704 13.63 9.73 11.26
C MET A 704 12.25 9.35 10.67
N SER A 705 11.95 9.79 9.43
CA SER A 705 10.62 9.62 8.81
C SER A 705 10.11 8.17 8.76
N SER A 706 11.01 7.21 8.57
CA SER A 706 10.69 5.78 8.48
C SER A 706 10.45 5.10 9.83
N PHE A 707 10.52 5.82 10.96
CA PHE A 707 10.38 5.23 12.30
C PHE A 707 8.99 5.47 12.89
N GLN A 708 8.48 4.47 13.62
CA GLN A 708 7.15 4.50 14.25
C GLN A 708 7.21 4.74 15.77
N ASP A 709 8.36 5.18 16.28
CA ASP A 709 8.48 5.79 17.61
C ASP A 709 7.44 6.91 17.80
N ILE A 710 6.88 7.00 19.00
CA ILE A 710 5.97 8.06 19.41
C ILE A 710 6.83 9.25 19.85
N VAL A 711 6.85 10.31 19.05
CA VAL A 711 7.64 11.52 19.40
C VAL A 711 6.95 12.26 20.55
N PHE A 712 7.72 12.71 21.53
CA PHE A 712 7.21 13.50 22.66
C PHE A 712 8.13 14.70 22.97
N PRO A 713 7.63 15.72 23.70
CA PRO A 713 8.41 16.92 24.00
C PRO A 713 9.68 16.60 24.78
N SER A 714 10.83 16.98 24.20
CA SER A 714 12.14 16.51 24.63
C SER A 714 12.48 16.97 26.06
N PRO A 715 12.65 16.04 27.03
CA PRO A 715 13.08 16.36 28.39
C PRO A 715 14.37 17.17 28.48
N TRP A 716 15.25 17.07 27.47
CA TRP A 716 16.49 17.84 27.38
C TRP A 716 16.23 19.36 27.44
N TYR A 717 15.24 19.85 26.69
CA TYR A 717 14.89 21.27 26.66
C TYR A 717 14.11 21.67 27.91
N TRP A 718 13.09 20.89 28.31
CA TRP A 718 12.24 21.23 29.46
C TRP A 718 13.02 21.32 30.78
N PHE A 719 14.01 20.43 30.97
CA PHE A 719 14.92 20.46 32.12
C PHE A 719 16.00 21.56 32.03
N GLY A 720 16.08 22.28 30.90
CA GLY A 720 17.06 23.34 30.70
C GLY A 720 18.51 22.86 30.71
N LYS A 721 18.79 21.69 30.10
CA LYS A 721 20.17 21.14 29.98
C LYS A 721 21.12 22.08 29.23
N VAL A 722 20.54 22.83 28.29
CA VAL A 722 21.20 23.87 27.52
C VAL A 722 20.48 25.17 27.80
N LYS A 723 21.18 26.16 28.37
CA LYS A 723 20.62 27.45 28.78
C LYS A 723 21.05 28.56 27.83
N TYR A 724 20.12 29.47 27.57
CA TYR A 724 20.37 30.77 26.96
C TYR A 724 20.54 31.82 28.07
N ASP A 725 21.62 32.59 28.01
CA ASP A 725 21.98 33.66 28.95
C ASP A 725 21.93 35.01 28.22
N GLY A 726 20.79 35.70 28.34
CA GLY A 726 20.53 36.95 27.62
C GLY A 726 21.43 38.11 28.04
N ASP A 727 22.02 38.07 29.24
CA ASP A 727 22.97 39.10 29.70
C ASP A 727 24.31 39.05 28.95
N LYS A 728 24.61 37.91 28.30
CA LYS A 728 25.76 37.72 27.41
C LYS A 728 25.43 37.92 25.94
N ASP A 729 24.14 38.05 25.59
CA ASP A 729 23.73 38.19 24.20
C ASP A 729 23.92 39.62 23.69
N LYS A 730 24.77 39.77 22.67
CA LYS A 730 25.05 41.07 22.04
C LYS A 730 23.91 41.48 21.10
N PRO A 731 23.50 42.75 21.05
CA PRO A 731 22.57 43.22 20.02
C PRO A 731 23.16 42.97 18.62
N TRP A 732 22.32 42.72 17.62
CA TRP A 732 22.72 42.35 16.24
C TRP A 732 23.85 43.22 15.65
N THR A 733 23.83 44.52 15.92
CA THR A 733 24.83 45.49 15.42
C THR A 733 26.23 45.33 16.03
N ALA A 734 26.36 44.64 17.16
CA ALA A 734 27.62 44.36 17.85
C ALA A 734 28.11 42.90 17.69
N LYS A 735 27.41 42.10 16.87
CA LYS A 735 27.77 40.72 16.53
C LYS A 735 28.69 40.66 15.30
N GLU A 736 29.55 39.65 15.24
CA GLU A 736 30.41 39.33 14.09
C GLU A 736 29.61 38.74 12.92
N ASN A 737 29.96 39.16 11.70
CA ASN A 737 29.37 38.75 10.42
C ASN A 737 29.86 37.35 9.97
N ARG A 738 29.65 36.31 10.78
CA ARG A 738 30.17 34.96 10.49
C ARG A 738 29.15 33.87 10.78
N LEU A 739 29.13 32.83 9.95
CA LEU A 739 28.50 31.55 10.26
C LEU A 739 29.38 30.81 11.26
N TRP A 740 28.91 30.71 12.49
CA TRP A 740 29.66 30.13 13.59
C TRP A 740 29.16 28.75 13.98
N TRP A 741 30.11 27.84 14.22
CA TRP A 741 29.85 26.56 14.86
C TRP A 741 31.05 26.06 15.65
N ARG A 742 30.75 25.50 16.82
CA ARG A 742 31.66 24.65 17.60
C ARG A 742 30.90 23.40 18.06
N GLY A 743 31.57 22.25 17.97
CA GLY A 743 31.02 20.97 18.42
C GLY A 743 31.98 19.81 18.20
N SER A 744 31.54 18.61 18.57
CA SER A 744 32.31 17.38 18.44
C SER A 744 31.94 16.59 17.17
N THR A 745 32.79 15.64 16.79
CA THR A 745 32.60 14.66 15.69
C THR A 745 31.50 13.63 15.96
N THR A 746 30.51 13.95 16.80
CA THR A 746 29.38 13.05 17.08
C THR A 746 28.42 12.96 15.90
N GLY A 747 27.58 11.91 15.90
CA GLY A 747 26.62 11.64 14.83
C GLY A 747 26.94 10.42 13.97
N GLY A 748 27.99 9.69 14.33
CA GLY A 748 28.27 8.33 13.88
C GLY A 748 29.59 7.81 14.47
N PHE A 749 29.68 6.52 14.73
CA PHE A 749 30.91 5.86 15.16
C PHE A 749 31.85 5.59 13.97
N SER A 750 32.99 6.26 13.90
CA SER A 750 33.92 6.06 12.77
C SER A 750 34.79 4.81 12.93
N ARG A 751 34.75 3.95 11.91
CA ARG A 751 35.66 2.81 11.72
C ARG A 751 36.12 2.73 10.27
N ALA A 752 37.42 2.49 10.07
CA ALA A 752 38.07 2.30 8.77
C ALA A 752 37.77 3.42 7.76
N GLY A 753 38.03 4.67 8.17
CA GLY A 753 37.78 5.88 7.38
C GLY A 753 36.29 6.26 7.26
N GLY A 754 35.42 5.75 8.14
CA GLY A 754 33.97 5.95 8.08
C GLY A 754 33.54 7.42 8.18
N TRP A 755 34.28 8.23 8.93
CA TRP A 755 34.07 9.67 9.13
C TRP A 755 33.93 10.47 7.83
N LYS A 756 34.53 10.00 6.73
CA LYS A 756 34.40 10.63 5.40
C LYS A 756 32.99 10.54 4.80
N ARG A 757 32.09 9.75 5.41
CA ARG A 757 30.67 9.57 5.07
C ARG A 757 29.72 10.14 6.13
N GLN A 758 30.22 10.80 7.17
CA GLN A 758 29.39 11.30 8.28
C GLN A 758 29.00 12.77 8.03
N HIS A 759 27.78 13.16 8.42
CA HIS A 759 27.17 14.43 8.01
C HIS A 759 27.93 15.66 8.54
N ARG A 760 28.38 15.65 9.80
CA ARG A 760 29.13 16.80 10.38
C ARG A 760 30.47 16.98 9.68
N GLN A 761 31.21 15.89 9.51
CA GLN A 761 32.50 15.88 8.84
C GLN A 761 32.38 16.32 7.38
N ASN A 762 31.31 15.89 6.69
CA ASN A 762 30.98 16.37 5.35
C ASN A 762 30.68 17.87 5.33
N PHE A 763 29.85 18.38 6.24
CA PHE A 763 29.53 19.80 6.33
C PHE A 763 30.76 20.67 6.62
N VAL A 764 31.49 20.36 7.71
CA VAL A 764 32.71 21.08 8.13
C VAL A 764 33.77 21.06 7.01
N ARG A 765 33.96 19.91 6.34
CA ARG A 765 34.84 19.80 5.17
C ARG A 765 34.36 20.63 3.97
N ARG A 766 33.05 20.70 3.72
CA ARG A 766 32.47 21.39 2.56
C ARG A 766 32.61 22.90 2.69
N VAL A 767 32.28 23.46 3.86
CA VAL A 767 32.30 24.93 4.07
C VAL A 767 33.73 25.48 4.14
N ASN A 768 34.67 24.74 4.72
CA ASN A 768 36.10 25.14 4.83
C ASN A 768 36.96 24.71 3.62
N ALA A 769 36.38 24.15 2.55
CA ALA A 769 37.15 23.68 1.40
C ALA A 769 37.84 24.84 0.64
N LEU A 770 39.08 24.63 0.18
CA LEU A 770 39.82 25.59 -0.64
C LEU A 770 39.28 25.75 -2.08
N GLY A 771 38.36 24.89 -2.50
CA GLY A 771 37.86 24.81 -3.87
C GLY A 771 36.79 25.85 -4.21
N GLU A 772 36.06 25.59 -5.28
CA GLU A 772 35.01 26.49 -5.76
C GLU A 772 33.67 26.30 -5.02
N ALA A 773 32.84 27.32 -5.10
CA ALA A 773 31.42 27.33 -4.72
C ALA A 773 30.59 27.98 -5.82
N LYS A 774 29.29 27.71 -5.81
CA LYS A 774 28.31 28.50 -6.55
C LYS A 774 27.74 29.58 -5.62
N ILE A 775 27.52 30.77 -6.15
CA ILE A 775 26.76 31.86 -5.54
C ILE A 775 25.73 32.39 -6.54
N LEU A 776 24.77 33.18 -6.09
CA LEU A 776 23.89 33.95 -6.96
C LEU A 776 24.38 35.39 -7.02
N MET A 777 24.44 35.97 -8.22
CA MET A 777 24.75 37.38 -8.42
C MET A 777 23.69 38.02 -9.32
N ASN A 778 23.28 39.25 -9.02
CA ASN A 778 22.46 40.03 -9.94
C ASN A 778 23.30 40.40 -11.18
N SER A 779 22.76 40.13 -12.38
CA SER A 779 23.39 40.39 -13.67
C SER A 779 23.72 41.87 -13.90
N ASN A 780 23.03 42.78 -13.20
CA ASN A 780 23.34 44.19 -13.15
C ASN A 780 23.55 44.60 -11.68
N ALA A 781 24.81 44.76 -11.24
CA ALA A 781 25.19 45.06 -9.86
C ALA A 781 24.78 46.45 -9.31
N ALA A 782 23.86 47.15 -9.99
CA ALA A 782 23.32 48.45 -9.63
C ALA A 782 21.78 48.51 -9.82
N ALA A 783 21.11 47.36 -9.90
CA ALA A 783 19.68 47.28 -10.19
C ALA A 783 18.82 47.15 -8.92
N THR A 784 17.74 47.93 -8.89
CA THR A 784 16.62 47.81 -7.95
C THR A 784 15.51 46.92 -8.53
N ASP A 785 14.52 46.54 -7.71
CA ASP A 785 13.30 45.81 -8.11
C ASP A 785 12.51 46.50 -9.26
N GLU A 786 12.83 47.76 -9.59
CA GLU A 786 12.18 48.54 -10.65
C GLU A 786 12.71 48.26 -12.08
N ASN A 787 13.81 47.51 -12.24
CA ASN A 787 14.45 47.31 -13.56
C ASN A 787 14.27 45.87 -14.09
N PRO A 788 13.34 45.61 -15.04
CA PRO A 788 12.93 44.26 -15.47
C PRO A 788 13.97 43.51 -16.32
N GLU A 789 15.19 44.03 -16.49
CA GLU A 789 16.30 43.32 -17.15
C GLU A 789 17.29 42.67 -16.16
N SER A 790 17.26 43.02 -14.87
CA SER A 790 18.23 42.52 -13.89
C SER A 790 17.87 41.12 -13.39
N LYS A 791 18.79 40.15 -13.45
CA LYS A 791 18.50 38.74 -13.15
C LYS A 791 19.54 38.11 -12.23
N TRP A 792 19.09 37.37 -11.23
CA TRP A 792 19.94 36.50 -10.43
C TRP A 792 20.41 35.32 -11.28
N ILE A 793 21.73 35.22 -11.41
CA ILE A 793 22.40 34.16 -12.17
C ILE A 793 23.40 33.42 -11.29
N THR A 794 23.46 32.09 -11.45
CA THR A 794 24.43 31.24 -10.79
C THR A 794 25.84 31.53 -11.31
N LYS A 795 26.77 31.85 -10.41
CA LYS A 795 28.18 32.09 -10.72
C LYS A 795 29.09 31.23 -9.86
N THR A 796 30.11 30.63 -10.48
CA THR A 796 31.19 29.94 -9.76
C THR A 796 32.19 30.96 -9.22
N VAL A 797 32.60 30.80 -7.96
CA VAL A 797 33.56 31.64 -7.23
C VAL A 797 34.50 30.79 -6.37
N SER A 798 35.65 31.35 -5.99
CA SER A 798 36.55 30.72 -5.03
C SER A 798 35.97 30.80 -3.62
N ARG A 799 35.98 29.70 -2.85
CA ARG A 799 35.59 29.73 -1.43
C ARG A 799 36.54 30.58 -0.58
N GLN A 800 37.79 30.74 -1.01
CA GLN A 800 38.77 31.55 -0.29
C GLN A 800 38.40 33.04 -0.25
N ASP A 801 37.66 33.53 -1.24
CA ASP A 801 37.18 34.92 -1.29
C ASP A 801 36.16 35.20 -0.17
N PHE A 802 35.56 34.15 0.39
CA PHE A 802 34.53 34.21 1.44
C PHE A 802 34.94 33.51 2.74
N LYS A 803 36.23 33.18 2.93
CA LYS A 803 36.70 32.50 4.15
C LYS A 803 36.37 33.28 5.44
N GLU A 804 36.31 34.61 5.35
CA GLU A 804 36.10 35.49 6.50
C GLU A 804 34.67 35.46 7.06
N ILE A 805 33.69 34.90 6.33
CA ILE A 805 32.30 34.75 6.78
C ILE A 805 31.96 33.33 7.26
N ILE A 806 32.92 32.41 7.28
CA ILE A 806 32.75 31.02 7.73
C ILE A 806 33.69 30.73 8.90
N ASP A 807 33.12 30.35 10.05
CA ASP A 807 33.85 29.99 11.26
C ASP A 807 33.24 28.70 11.87
N VAL A 808 33.38 27.58 11.15
CA VAL A 808 32.72 26.31 11.44
C VAL A 808 33.76 25.23 11.69
N HIS A 809 34.02 24.90 12.97
CA HIS A 809 35.12 24.02 13.37
C HIS A 809 34.70 22.98 14.42
N PHE A 810 35.36 21.81 14.37
CA PHE A 810 35.30 20.86 15.47
C PHE A 810 36.16 21.35 16.65
N THR A 811 35.72 21.08 17.87
CA THR A 811 36.49 21.30 19.11
C THR A 811 36.94 20.02 19.79
N HIS A 812 36.35 18.88 19.41
CA HIS A 812 36.66 17.58 19.99
C HIS A 812 36.42 16.44 18.98
N VAL A 813 37.35 15.48 18.94
CA VAL A 813 37.27 14.27 18.12
C VAL A 813 37.06 13.05 19.01
N GLY A 814 35.93 12.39 18.84
CA GLY A 814 35.51 11.18 19.57
C GLY A 814 34.52 10.34 18.75
N GLN A 815 33.96 9.28 19.36
CA GLN A 815 33.15 8.25 18.67
C GLN A 815 33.88 7.64 17.46
N CYS A 816 35.09 7.14 17.65
CA CYS A 816 35.90 6.56 16.58
C CYS A 816 36.86 5.49 17.10
N ASP A 817 37.25 4.55 16.24
CA ASP A 817 38.44 3.72 16.48
C ASP A 817 39.70 4.64 16.49
N PRO A 818 40.76 4.31 17.25
CA PRO A 818 41.90 5.21 17.47
C PRO A 818 42.50 5.84 16.20
N GLY A 819 42.78 5.04 15.17
CA GLY A 819 43.35 5.54 13.91
C GLY A 819 42.41 6.45 13.10
N ASP A 820 41.09 6.27 13.21
CA ASP A 820 40.11 7.18 12.61
C ASP A 820 40.01 8.49 13.43
N CYS A 821 40.25 8.44 14.74
CA CYS A 821 40.35 9.63 15.56
C CYS A 821 41.64 10.43 15.26
N ASP A 822 42.78 9.75 15.10
CA ASP A 822 44.05 10.38 14.73
C ASP A 822 43.97 11.03 13.35
N ALA A 823 43.45 10.31 12.34
CA ALA A 823 43.26 10.86 11.00
C ALA A 823 42.31 12.07 10.96
N GLN A 824 41.29 12.12 11.83
CA GLN A 824 40.43 13.30 11.95
C GLN A 824 41.12 14.48 12.64
N ARG A 825 41.95 14.23 13.66
CA ARG A 825 42.78 15.27 14.31
C ARG A 825 43.83 15.87 13.37
N GLU A 826 44.35 15.08 12.43
CA GLU A 826 45.30 15.55 11.41
C GLU A 826 44.59 16.29 10.26
N PHE A 827 43.38 15.86 9.88
CA PHE A 827 42.65 16.42 8.74
C PHE A 827 41.87 17.70 9.05
N PHE A 828 41.28 17.82 10.24
CA PHE A 828 40.46 18.97 10.61
C PHE A 828 41.25 19.97 11.46
N ASP A 829 41.16 21.25 11.10
CA ASP A 829 41.62 22.35 11.96
C ASP A 829 40.71 22.47 13.18
N LEU A 830 41.22 22.03 14.34
CA LEU A 830 40.45 21.95 15.58
C LEU A 830 40.53 23.27 16.34
N ALA A 831 39.37 23.92 16.50
CA ALA A 831 39.26 25.10 17.32
C ALA A 831 39.37 24.75 18.83
N PRO A 832 39.81 25.68 19.68
CA PRO A 832 39.73 25.53 21.13
C PRO A 832 38.30 25.23 21.60
N PRO A 833 38.11 24.51 22.72
CA PRO A 833 36.81 24.40 23.37
C PRO A 833 36.21 25.79 23.62
N ALA A 834 34.97 25.98 23.17
CA ALA A 834 34.19 27.20 23.40
C ALA A 834 33.06 26.91 24.38
N ASP A 835 32.72 27.89 25.21
CA ASP A 835 31.48 27.83 25.99
C ASP A 835 30.29 28.04 25.05
N GLN A 836 29.11 27.51 25.39
CA GLN A 836 27.94 27.72 24.55
C GLN A 836 27.57 29.21 24.45
N GLN A 837 27.77 30.00 25.51
CA GLN A 837 27.43 31.42 25.47
C GLN A 837 28.35 32.23 24.55
N ASP A 838 29.49 31.68 24.10
CA ASP A 838 30.34 32.31 23.09
C ASP A 838 29.63 32.41 21.72
N ALA A 839 28.62 31.57 21.46
CA ALA A 839 27.81 31.61 20.25
C ALA A 839 27.16 32.98 20.02
N TRP A 840 26.73 33.67 21.08
CA TRP A 840 26.00 34.93 20.99
C TRP A 840 26.81 36.09 20.41
N ASN A 841 28.13 35.92 20.24
CA ASN A 841 28.99 36.87 19.57
C ASN A 841 28.76 36.96 18.05
N TYR A 842 28.08 35.99 17.43
CA TYR A 842 28.03 35.81 15.98
C TYR A 842 26.60 35.93 15.42
N LYS A 843 26.45 36.57 14.26
CA LYS A 843 25.13 36.80 13.62
C LYS A 843 24.45 35.54 13.12
N TYR A 844 25.21 34.54 12.69
CA TYR A 844 24.69 33.37 11.99
C TYR A 844 25.12 32.11 12.74
N LEU A 845 24.17 31.35 13.31
CA LEU A 845 24.47 30.19 14.16
C LEU A 845 24.05 28.89 13.49
N LEU A 846 24.96 27.92 13.43
CA LEU A 846 24.70 26.64 12.78
C LEU A 846 24.24 25.56 13.77
N ASP A 847 23.06 25.00 13.55
CA ASP A 847 22.56 23.81 14.24
C ASP A 847 22.68 22.58 13.32
N LEU A 848 23.37 21.55 13.82
CA LEU A 848 23.61 20.29 13.11
C LEU A 848 23.20 19.12 14.00
N ASP A 849 22.43 18.18 13.46
CA ASP A 849 22.16 16.88 14.11
C ASP A 849 23.47 16.24 14.62
N GLY A 850 23.35 15.45 15.69
CA GLY A 850 24.41 14.60 16.24
C GLY A 850 24.03 13.14 16.06
N ASN A 851 24.08 12.35 17.15
CA ASN A 851 23.56 10.97 17.15
C ASN A 851 22.05 10.96 16.81
N ALA A 852 21.36 12.01 17.26
CA ALA A 852 19.98 12.36 16.97
C ALA A 852 19.86 13.91 16.84
N PHE A 853 18.72 14.49 17.23
CA PHE A 853 18.53 15.95 17.27
C PHE A 853 19.63 16.71 18.05
N SER A 854 19.81 17.99 17.73
CA SER A 854 20.73 18.88 18.47
C SER A 854 20.03 19.66 19.56
N GLY A 855 20.27 19.28 20.82
CA GLY A 855 19.74 19.94 22.01
C GLY A 855 20.20 21.40 22.25
N ARG A 856 20.88 22.04 21.29
CA ARG A 856 21.24 23.47 21.33
C ARG A 856 20.22 24.37 20.61
N PHE A 857 19.40 23.81 19.74
CA PHE A 857 18.55 24.55 18.80
C PHE A 857 17.72 25.66 19.45
N TYR A 858 17.11 25.37 20.60
CA TYR A 858 16.22 26.30 21.29
C TYR A 858 16.96 27.52 21.84
N ALA A 859 18.17 27.33 22.39
CA ALA A 859 18.98 28.44 22.85
C ALA A 859 19.47 29.31 21.67
N PHE A 860 19.69 28.71 20.50
CA PHE A 860 20.03 29.47 19.28
C PHE A 860 18.84 30.29 18.79
N LEU A 861 17.64 29.71 18.74
CA LEU A 861 16.41 30.46 18.42
C LEU A 861 16.15 31.61 19.40
N MET A 862 16.39 31.43 20.71
CA MET A 862 16.17 32.46 21.74
C MET A 862 17.17 33.63 21.69
N SER A 863 18.26 33.51 20.93
CA SER A 863 19.27 34.54 20.78
C SER A 863 18.91 35.57 19.70
N HIS A 864 19.55 36.73 19.73
CA HIS A 864 19.48 37.77 18.70
C HIS A 864 20.23 37.38 17.40
N SER A 865 20.40 36.09 17.11
CA SER A 865 21.17 35.58 15.97
C SER A 865 20.32 34.71 15.04
N LEU A 866 20.59 34.79 13.73
CA LEU A 866 19.89 34.00 12.72
C LEU A 866 20.38 32.55 12.77
N THR A 867 19.47 31.62 13.11
CA THR A 867 19.79 30.19 13.17
C THR A 867 19.67 29.55 11.79
N PHE A 868 20.69 28.79 11.38
CA PHE A 868 20.70 27.88 10.24
C PHE A 868 20.64 26.46 10.77
N LYS A 869 19.75 25.59 10.28
CA LYS A 869 19.58 24.21 10.78
C LYS A 869 19.71 23.19 9.66
N MET A 870 20.65 22.26 9.80
CA MET A 870 20.74 21.05 9.00
C MET A 870 20.31 19.86 9.87
N ALA A 871 19.07 19.42 9.71
CA ALA A 871 18.49 18.32 10.47
C ALA A 871 17.65 17.36 9.62
N VAL A 872 17.87 16.07 9.83
CA VAL A 872 17.11 14.95 9.28
C VAL A 872 16.23 14.33 10.37
N PHE A 873 16.65 14.42 11.65
CA PHE A 873 15.82 14.03 12.78
C PHE A 873 14.65 15.00 12.95
N ARG A 874 13.46 14.43 13.17
CA ARG A 874 12.21 15.14 13.44
C ARG A 874 11.94 15.14 14.95
N GLU A 875 11.58 16.32 15.44
CA GLU A 875 11.27 16.62 16.84
C GLU A 875 9.76 16.94 16.97
N TRP A 876 9.22 16.95 18.19
CA TRP A 876 7.79 17.14 18.48
C TRP A 876 7.16 18.44 17.93
N HIS A 877 7.99 19.44 17.62
CA HIS A 877 7.61 20.79 17.23
C HIS A 877 7.66 21.02 15.70
N GLU A 878 7.58 19.97 14.88
CA GLU A 878 7.67 20.05 13.40
C GLU A 878 6.62 21.04 12.82
N GLU A 879 5.38 21.00 13.30
CA GLU A 879 4.32 21.92 12.85
C GLU A 879 4.38 23.30 13.50
N TRP A 880 5.17 23.44 14.58
CA TRP A 880 5.25 24.61 15.45
C TRP A 880 6.40 25.54 15.08
N ILE A 881 7.50 25.04 14.51
CA ILE A 881 8.65 25.85 14.08
C ILE A 881 8.81 25.78 12.56
N LYS A 882 8.24 26.79 11.89
CA LYS A 882 8.28 26.94 10.42
C LYS A 882 9.69 27.34 9.92
N PRO A 883 10.31 26.59 8.98
CA PRO A 883 11.52 27.01 8.26
C PRO A 883 11.27 28.26 7.41
N TRP A 884 12.31 29.04 7.15
CA TRP A 884 12.31 30.37 6.50
C TRP A 884 11.56 31.49 7.25
N VAL A 885 10.84 31.18 8.33
CA VAL A 885 10.24 32.17 9.25
C VAL A 885 11.04 32.31 10.54
N HIS A 886 11.47 31.18 11.12
CA HIS A 886 12.17 31.15 12.42
C HIS A 886 13.64 30.73 12.32
N TYR A 887 14.01 30.05 11.22
CA TYR A 887 15.37 29.56 10.96
C TYR A 887 15.55 29.28 9.46
N ILE A 888 16.80 29.19 9.01
CA ILE A 888 17.16 28.86 7.62
C ILE A 888 17.46 27.35 7.52
N PRO A 889 16.68 26.55 6.76
CA PRO A 889 16.98 25.14 6.58
C PRO A 889 18.15 24.92 5.62
N LEU A 890 19.03 23.97 5.95
CA LEU A 890 20.18 23.57 5.13
C LEU A 890 20.13 22.07 4.81
N SER A 891 20.64 21.71 3.63
CA SER A 891 20.73 20.35 3.11
C SER A 891 21.99 19.63 3.63
N LEU A 892 22.02 18.29 3.55
CA LEU A 892 23.25 17.52 3.82
C LEU A 892 24.38 17.80 2.80
N ARG A 893 24.07 18.41 1.65
CA ARG A 893 25.05 18.78 0.62
C ARG A 893 25.80 20.06 0.97
N ALA A 894 25.15 20.98 1.70
CA ALA A 894 25.67 22.30 2.06
C ALA A 894 26.21 23.09 0.86
N ASP A 895 25.57 22.94 -0.31
CA ASP A 895 25.93 23.68 -1.53
C ASP A 895 25.40 25.11 -1.44
N GLU A 896 24.18 25.24 -0.92
CA GLU A 896 23.48 26.48 -0.63
C GLU A 896 24.00 27.25 0.59
N ALA A 897 24.75 26.60 1.48
CA ALA A 897 25.14 27.17 2.78
C ALA A 897 25.98 28.45 2.65
N LEU A 898 26.94 28.51 1.72
CA LEU A 898 27.73 29.73 1.49
C LEU A 898 26.87 30.85 0.92
N GLU A 899 26.03 30.56 -0.09
CA GLU A 899 25.17 31.57 -0.70
C GLU A 899 24.18 32.14 0.31
N ALA A 900 23.59 31.30 1.17
CA ALA A 900 22.62 31.77 2.15
C ALA A 900 23.26 32.75 3.15
N VAL A 901 24.44 32.45 3.69
CA VAL A 901 25.16 33.37 4.59
C VAL A 901 25.56 34.65 3.84
N ARG A 902 26.11 34.51 2.63
CA ARG A 902 26.52 35.64 1.77
C ARG A 902 25.35 36.57 1.44
N PHE A 903 24.20 36.02 1.09
CA PHE A 903 22.96 36.77 0.83
C PHE A 903 22.54 37.57 2.06
N PHE A 904 22.43 36.92 3.22
CA PHE A 904 21.98 37.56 4.46
C PHE A 904 23.00 38.57 5.05
N ASP A 905 24.27 38.53 4.66
CA ASP A 905 25.30 39.47 5.14
C ASP A 905 25.59 40.63 4.17
N ALA A 906 25.69 40.34 2.87
CA ALA A 906 26.19 41.28 1.89
C ALA A 906 25.10 41.98 1.05
N GLU A 907 23.98 41.30 0.75
CA GLU A 907 22.97 41.84 -0.16
C GLU A 907 22.07 42.88 0.51
N GLU A 908 21.68 43.90 -0.26
CA GLU A 908 20.85 44.99 0.27
C GLU A 908 19.48 44.49 0.75
N GLU A 909 18.85 43.59 0.00
CA GLU A 909 17.60 42.95 0.38
C GLU A 909 17.76 41.83 1.42
N GLY A 910 18.93 41.18 1.49
CA GLY A 910 19.18 40.09 2.43
C GLY A 910 19.42 40.56 3.87
N ARG A 911 20.18 41.63 4.07
CA ARG A 911 20.49 42.18 5.41
C ARG A 911 19.27 42.47 6.31
N PRO A 912 18.19 43.15 5.86
CA PRO A 912 17.01 43.35 6.70
C PRO A 912 16.22 42.06 6.93
N LEU A 913 16.18 41.14 5.95
CA LEU A 913 15.56 39.82 6.13
C LEU A 913 16.28 38.98 7.18
N ALA A 914 17.61 39.08 7.27
CA ALA A 914 18.41 38.36 8.27
C ALA A 914 18.00 38.71 9.70
N ILE A 915 17.85 40.01 9.98
CA ILE A 915 17.37 40.54 11.26
C ILE A 915 15.93 40.10 11.51
N ALA A 916 15.07 40.24 10.50
CA ALA A 916 13.66 39.90 10.61
C ALA A 916 13.45 38.41 10.96
N VAL A 917 14.14 37.49 10.29
CA VAL A 917 14.02 36.04 10.56
C VAL A 917 14.63 35.68 11.92
N ALA A 918 15.74 36.31 12.33
CA ALA A 918 16.32 36.12 13.66
C ALA A 918 15.35 36.53 14.78
N GLU A 919 14.82 37.76 14.74
CA GLU A 919 13.89 38.24 15.77
C GLU A 919 12.55 37.50 15.74
N GLN A 920 12.02 37.13 14.55
CA GLN A 920 10.82 36.27 14.47
C GLN A 920 11.06 34.90 15.14
N GLY A 921 12.23 34.28 14.90
CA GLY A 921 12.62 33.03 15.56
C GLY A 921 12.64 33.16 17.09
N ARG A 922 13.25 34.24 17.58
CA ARG A 922 13.35 34.57 19.01
C ARG A 922 12.02 34.89 19.68
N GLU A 923 11.24 35.79 19.09
CA GLU A 923 9.91 36.16 19.58
C GLU A 923 8.92 35.00 19.55
N TRP A 924 9.06 34.07 18.60
CA TRP A 924 8.23 32.88 18.54
C TRP A 924 8.66 31.80 19.53
N ALA A 925 9.97 31.53 19.66
CA ALA A 925 10.49 30.61 20.66
C ALA A 925 10.04 31.00 22.09
N GLY A 926 10.10 32.29 22.42
CA GLY A 926 9.61 32.83 23.69
C GLY A 926 8.08 32.71 23.92
N ARG A 927 7.29 32.34 22.91
CA ARG A 927 5.82 32.23 22.98
C ARG A 927 5.26 30.82 22.74
N ALA A 928 6.03 29.94 22.10
CA ALA A 928 5.56 28.62 21.65
C ALA A 928 6.51 27.46 21.98
N LEU A 929 7.68 27.73 22.58
CA LEU A 929 8.64 26.73 23.04
C LEU A 929 8.89 26.80 24.56
N ARG A 930 7.94 27.34 25.33
CA ARG A 930 8.02 27.46 26.79
C ARG A 930 7.71 26.12 27.45
N ASN A 931 8.08 25.92 28.71
CA ASN A 931 7.76 24.68 29.44
C ASN A 931 6.25 24.40 29.50
N GLU A 932 5.43 25.46 29.53
CA GLU A 932 3.98 25.41 29.39
C GLU A 932 3.49 24.77 28.08
N ASP A 933 4.17 25.05 26.96
CA ASP A 933 3.83 24.51 25.64
C ASP A 933 4.14 23.00 25.58
N PHE A 934 5.24 22.57 26.20
CA PHE A 934 5.60 21.16 26.37
C PHE A 934 4.54 20.42 27.20
N GLU A 935 4.13 20.99 28.33
CA GLU A 935 3.08 20.44 29.20
C GLU A 935 1.76 20.25 28.41
N VAL A 936 1.33 21.27 27.66
CA VAL A 936 0.08 21.22 26.89
C VAL A 936 0.14 20.20 25.74
N TRP A 937 1.27 20.13 25.03
CA TRP A 937 1.45 19.17 23.93
C TRP A 937 1.53 17.74 24.46
N PHE A 938 2.26 17.51 25.55
CA PHE A 938 2.37 16.18 26.15
C PHE A 938 1.04 15.73 26.79
N PHE A 939 0.28 16.65 27.38
CA PHE A 939 -1.09 16.36 27.83
C PHE A 939 -1.96 15.86 26.68
N ARG A 940 -1.90 16.52 25.51
CA ARG A 940 -2.64 16.06 24.34
C ARG A 940 -2.22 14.66 23.90
N LEU A 941 -0.91 14.41 23.79
CA LEU A 941 -0.39 13.09 23.39
C LEU A 941 -0.89 11.99 24.33
N LEU A 942 -0.87 12.22 25.65
CA LEU A 942 -1.28 11.22 26.62
C LEU A 942 -2.80 11.03 26.72
N LEU A 943 -3.62 12.03 26.36
CA LEU A 943 -5.06 11.82 26.17
C LEU A 943 -5.36 10.90 24.97
N GLU A 944 -4.67 11.11 23.85
CA GLU A 944 -4.82 10.29 22.63
C GLU A 944 -4.31 8.86 22.85
N TYR A 945 -3.11 8.71 23.42
CA TYR A 945 -2.53 7.42 23.78
C TYR A 945 -3.38 6.70 24.84
N GLY A 946 -3.86 7.44 25.84
CA GLY A 946 -4.78 6.93 26.86
C GLY A 946 -6.05 6.33 26.27
N ARG A 947 -6.59 6.92 25.19
CA ARG A 947 -7.71 6.33 24.45
C ARG A 947 -7.28 5.06 23.71
N LEU A 948 -6.13 5.03 23.05
CA LEU A 948 -5.67 3.83 22.32
C LEU A 948 -5.54 2.58 23.20
N VAL A 949 -5.11 2.77 24.46
CA VAL A 949 -4.90 1.69 25.46
C VAL A 949 -6.12 1.42 26.35
N ASP A 950 -7.26 2.08 26.12
CA ASP A 950 -8.51 1.81 26.83
C ASP A 950 -9.29 0.66 26.17
N ASP A 951 -9.76 -0.32 26.95
CA ASP A 951 -10.51 -1.46 26.39
C ASP A 951 -11.84 -1.05 25.74
N ASN A 952 -12.45 0.06 26.17
CA ASN A 952 -13.69 0.63 25.61
C ASN A 952 -13.42 1.82 24.67
N ARG A 953 -12.23 1.88 24.03
CA ARG A 953 -11.79 3.03 23.20
C ARG A 953 -12.75 3.51 22.11
N TYR A 954 -13.71 2.70 21.71
CA TYR A 954 -14.73 3.05 20.71
C TYR A 954 -15.93 3.78 21.31
N GLU A 955 -16.18 3.65 22.61
CA GLU A 955 -17.34 4.21 23.34
C GLU A 955 -17.00 5.49 24.10
N ILE A 956 -15.72 5.84 24.20
CA ILE A 956 -15.20 6.99 24.95
C ILE A 956 -14.73 8.10 24.01
N GLY A 957 -14.97 9.35 24.40
CA GLY A 957 -14.61 10.53 23.62
C GLY A 957 -15.34 11.78 24.06
N PHE A 958 -14.99 12.91 23.48
CA PHE A 958 -15.65 14.19 23.71
C PHE A 958 -16.57 14.56 22.54
N SER A 959 -17.87 14.70 22.79
CA SER A 959 -18.89 14.99 21.75
C SER A 959 -19.16 16.49 21.54
N GLY A 960 -18.63 17.38 22.37
CA GLY A 960 -18.75 18.84 22.21
C GLY A 960 -20.16 19.43 22.43
N ALA A 961 -21.05 18.68 23.08
CA ALA A 961 -22.41 19.12 23.46
C ALA A 961 -22.43 19.76 24.87
#